data_AF-A0A3C0EK49-F1
#
_entry.id   AF-A0A3C0EK49-F1
#
_cell.length_a   1.000
_cell.length_b   1.000
_cell.length_c   1.000
_cell.angle_alpha   90.00
_cell.angle_beta   90.00
_cell.angle_gamma   90.00
#
_symmetry.space_group_name_H-M   'P 1'
#
loop_
_entity.id
_entity.type
_entity.pdbx_description
1 polymer ?
#
loop_
_entity_poly.entity_id
_entity_poly.type
_entity_poly.pdbx_seq_one_letter_code
_entity_poly.pdbx_strand_id
1 'polypeptide(L)'
;MNTILKTITAITLFTFALFTNTGFAEDASQKQNPFANVKHILIIGNSISHHGPVKKRNWTGKWGMAASAEDKDYVHVLLAELDRRDPDIKHTYTIKRIQNEAAMTGHDHLLKEKADLIIIELGDNYRGKATADEFQKPYEQMLIDLKKHVTDNIICVGPWGLGKHLKISPFIKDAAHNQDAYFVQIAQHGHLQAGREPNCPFSDDGVRWHPGDEGMKQIALTILAAKDTRLVSRTNQIRKNMTLAQLPVDEHIIQDGKFVTIQDKHLTYDGKRLKVWGVNFCHPYGNLRDHQQSDLMLERLKILGVNTIRLNLDAPIWLSGENRTNSYTVPATQKNVDSKLERFDYVFAQAKKQNIFFWFTFDRPGTMNRPYLPDDYDLLGGPNKKAWAQAIAQLSKMGGYKMLPYFDDHAYATHVAYAKAVLNHVNPYTGKRYADDEAIALHEIGNENRLALELIYGGLYARLPQYFQDRITEKFNAWLKHTYHSDAALHKAWGKLQKGESLSMANIAFAPVALDAHEKTEAGATTDYDANIQSDLPRKRLHDVHRFIYARISDHYQRFTADVRALGKGIAQVPINISGGAGENIPMHASLSMGDFYCFGNYGFATRQNEIAKDDPNYPFVSRLNQMPMLERHGDLFTVAGKPNLFYEVGDHRPNPFKTYYPLRIALNCINQDWDGACFFQWDNYTSYGDLKKHADYGNRLLPMAGGYPNAGLVMANDEVKLAAIKSAGALYKSGALDRAEAPLALIYGADALLEGGEQANIDLKHITELRRSSWQQGLRVSYDITRHQTLWPKLDKSTERILQMGSFTTFNWQNHNQSFVKIDAPAAKVYCGFITKPTVVFKNTTVTGINRNFASISIIAEDGLPLDQSKQILITLLGNSQNMGLKFKPDRMTKKWRLGLVQAVVDKGHLPIDIKRLAVHIQGDWLKDRKFEMVNFKHEIFKSGTCDDVLAVSADDPVFFITLGDKDR
;
A
#
# COMPACT_ATOMS: atom_id res chain seq x y z
N MET A 1 -16.05 -62.54 8.81
CA MET A 1 -16.41 -61.52 7.81
C MET A 1 -15.45 -60.36 8.03
N ASN A 2 -14.24 -60.41 7.48
CA ASN A 2 -13.92 -60.75 6.08
C ASN A 2 -14.77 -59.91 5.13
N THR A 3 -14.09 -59.31 4.14
CA THR A 3 -14.65 -58.43 3.10
C THR A 3 -14.91 -57.02 3.65
N ILE A 4 -13.91 -56.16 3.81
CA ILE A 4 -13.44 -55.21 2.78
C ILE A 4 -11.99 -54.82 3.13
N LEU A 5 -11.05 -55.74 2.94
CA LEU A 5 -9.60 -55.48 3.06
C LEU A 5 -8.81 -56.24 1.97
N LYS A 6 -9.46 -56.63 0.87
CA LYS A 6 -8.89 -57.54 -0.16
C LYS A 6 -9.11 -57.13 -1.62
N THR A 7 -9.49 -55.89 -1.89
CA THR A 7 -9.56 -55.35 -3.26
C THR A 7 -9.22 -53.87 -3.12
N ILE A 8 -7.95 -53.45 -3.13
CA ILE A 8 -7.21 -53.09 -4.35
C ILE A 8 -5.71 -53.20 -3.99
N THR A 9 -5.17 -54.41 -4.13
CA THR A 9 -3.74 -54.71 -4.10
C THR A 9 -3.50 -55.75 -5.18
N ALA A 10 -3.70 -55.34 -6.43
CA ALA A 10 -3.37 -56.06 -7.66
C ALA A 10 -3.56 -55.07 -8.82
N ILE A 11 -2.58 -54.96 -9.72
CA ILE A 11 -2.28 -53.82 -10.61
C ILE A 11 -1.51 -52.75 -9.81
N THR A 12 -0.19 -52.81 -9.62
CA THR A 12 0.83 -52.87 -10.69
C THR A 12 2.16 -53.33 -10.09
N LEU A 13 2.47 -54.62 -10.17
CA LEU A 13 3.76 -55.19 -9.78
C LEU A 13 4.06 -56.38 -10.70
N PHE A 14 4.40 -56.03 -11.94
CA PHE A 14 5.11 -56.80 -12.97
C PHE A 14 5.36 -55.73 -14.04
N THR A 15 6.53 -55.07 -14.07
CA THR A 15 7.77 -55.68 -14.54
C THR A 15 8.98 -55.19 -13.73
N PHE A 16 9.73 -56.18 -13.24
CA PHE A 16 10.99 -56.09 -12.52
C PHE A 16 12.15 -55.83 -13.50
N ALA A 17 13.18 -55.13 -13.01
CA ALA A 17 14.58 -55.20 -13.43
C ALA A 17 14.99 -54.77 -14.86
N LEU A 18 15.36 -53.49 -14.98
CA LEU A 18 16.60 -53.04 -15.62
C LEU A 18 16.96 -51.68 -15.03
N PHE A 19 18.25 -51.45 -14.80
CA PHE A 19 18.89 -50.30 -14.15
C PHE A 19 19.01 -50.35 -12.62
N THR A 20 19.73 -51.36 -12.14
CA THR A 20 20.89 -51.04 -11.29
C THR A 20 21.89 -50.25 -12.15
N ASN A 21 21.98 -48.94 -11.94
CA ASN A 21 23.25 -48.26 -12.13
C ASN A 21 23.40 -47.17 -11.08
N THR A 22 24.44 -47.36 -10.28
CA THR A 22 25.04 -46.43 -9.35
C THR A 22 25.46 -45.13 -10.05
N GLY A 23 25.23 -43.98 -9.40
CA GLY A 23 25.83 -42.69 -9.76
C GLY A 23 24.80 -41.62 -10.14
N PHE A 24 25.13 -40.36 -9.80
CA PHE A 24 24.42 -39.11 -10.11
C PHE A 24 23.35 -38.63 -9.11
N ALA A 25 23.83 -38.29 -7.90
CA ALA A 25 23.27 -37.19 -7.11
C ALA A 25 24.38 -36.24 -6.65
N GLU A 26 25.31 -35.95 -7.54
CA GLU A 26 26.17 -34.77 -7.56
C GLU A 26 26.05 -34.21 -8.98
N ASP A 27 25.18 -33.21 -9.23
CA ASP A 27 25.43 -32.22 -10.31
C ASP A 27 24.40 -31.09 -10.50
N ALA A 28 23.34 -30.99 -9.70
CA ALA A 28 22.34 -29.92 -9.95
C ALA A 28 22.78 -28.51 -9.47
N SER A 29 23.85 -28.41 -8.67
CA SER A 29 24.39 -27.14 -8.17
C SER A 29 25.64 -26.64 -8.92
N GLN A 30 26.15 -27.36 -9.93
CA GLN A 30 27.39 -26.99 -10.64
C GLN A 30 27.20 -26.16 -11.93
N LYS A 31 26.01 -26.03 -12.50
CA LYS A 31 25.81 -25.29 -13.78
C LYS A 31 25.48 -23.79 -13.65
N GLN A 32 26.07 -23.07 -12.71
CA GLN A 32 26.00 -21.59 -12.66
C GLN A 32 27.11 -20.87 -13.44
N ASN A 33 28.14 -21.60 -13.88
CA ASN A 33 29.28 -21.04 -14.60
C ASN A 33 29.41 -21.68 -16.01
N PRO A 34 29.15 -20.95 -17.11
CA PRO A 34 29.31 -21.49 -18.47
C PRO A 34 30.75 -21.92 -18.79
N PHE A 35 31.72 -21.49 -18.00
CA PHE A 35 33.13 -21.81 -18.18
C PHE A 35 33.60 -23.02 -17.36
N ALA A 36 32.72 -23.66 -16.57
CA ALA A 36 33.10 -24.82 -15.78
C ALA A 36 33.44 -26.02 -16.68
N ASN A 37 34.60 -26.66 -16.44
CA ASN A 37 35.06 -27.86 -17.15
C ASN A 37 35.19 -27.71 -18.69
N VAL A 38 35.30 -26.48 -19.20
CA VAL A 38 35.39 -26.20 -20.65
C VAL A 38 36.82 -26.40 -21.14
N LYS A 39 37.06 -27.29 -22.10
CA LYS A 39 38.39 -27.51 -22.72
C LYS A 39 38.49 -26.94 -24.13
N HIS A 40 37.42 -26.98 -24.91
CA HIS A 40 37.38 -26.43 -26.28
C HIS A 40 36.23 -25.43 -26.46
N ILE A 41 36.56 -24.23 -26.94
CA ILE A 41 35.61 -23.13 -27.16
C ILE A 41 35.45 -22.88 -28.67
N LEU A 42 34.21 -22.96 -29.18
CA LEU A 42 33.88 -22.52 -30.53
C LEU A 42 33.42 -21.06 -30.49
N ILE A 43 34.13 -20.19 -31.19
CA ILE A 43 33.77 -18.78 -31.32
C ILE A 43 33.19 -18.56 -32.72
N ILE A 44 31.89 -18.28 -32.76
CA ILE A 44 31.18 -17.89 -33.97
C ILE A 44 31.13 -16.37 -33.97
N GLY A 45 32.01 -15.76 -34.77
CA GLY A 45 32.32 -14.36 -34.63
C GLY A 45 32.50 -13.64 -35.96
N ASN A 46 32.83 -12.36 -35.90
CA ASN A 46 33.07 -11.56 -37.09
C ASN A 46 34.49 -10.94 -37.09
N SER A 47 34.65 -9.74 -37.67
CA SER A 47 35.96 -9.09 -37.80
C SER A 47 36.65 -8.81 -36.46
N ILE A 48 35.92 -8.63 -35.36
CA ILE A 48 36.53 -8.44 -34.03
C ILE A 48 37.02 -9.75 -33.40
N SER A 49 36.57 -10.90 -33.91
CA SER A 49 37.02 -12.22 -33.44
C SER A 49 38.23 -12.70 -34.23
N HIS A 50 38.21 -12.55 -35.56
CA HIS A 50 39.36 -12.85 -36.42
C HIS A 50 39.21 -12.22 -37.80
N HIS A 51 40.25 -11.53 -38.27
CA HIS A 51 40.33 -11.01 -39.62
C HIS A 51 41.76 -11.07 -40.18
N GLY A 52 41.91 -11.66 -41.37
CA GLY A 52 43.21 -11.70 -42.08
C GLY A 52 43.65 -10.32 -42.61
N PRO A 53 44.89 -10.20 -43.13
CA PRO A 53 45.44 -8.92 -43.55
C PRO A 53 44.62 -8.28 -44.69
N VAL A 54 44.37 -6.97 -44.60
CA VAL A 54 43.69 -6.19 -45.64
C VAL A 54 44.62 -5.06 -46.07
N LYS A 55 45.41 -5.32 -47.11
CA LYS A 55 46.41 -4.37 -47.66
C LYS A 55 45.80 -2.99 -47.96
N LYS A 56 44.55 -2.94 -48.44
CA LYS A 56 43.85 -1.69 -48.76
C LYS A 56 43.47 -0.83 -47.54
N ARG A 57 43.40 -1.40 -46.34
CA ARG A 57 43.06 -0.71 -45.08
C ARG A 57 44.25 -0.59 -44.13
N ASN A 58 45.46 -0.89 -44.62
CA ASN A 58 46.68 -0.97 -43.82
C ASN A 58 46.58 -1.91 -42.60
N TRP A 59 45.70 -2.92 -42.66
CA TRP A 59 45.58 -3.95 -41.62
C TRP A 59 46.48 -5.13 -41.95
N THR A 60 47.44 -5.44 -41.10
CA THR A 60 48.41 -6.54 -41.28
C THR A 60 48.18 -7.72 -40.33
N GLY A 61 47.30 -7.56 -39.33
CA GLY A 61 47.01 -8.58 -38.33
C GLY A 61 46.29 -9.81 -38.89
N LYS A 62 46.36 -10.89 -38.11
CA LYS A 62 45.66 -12.18 -38.34
C LYS A 62 44.87 -12.58 -37.08
N TRP A 63 44.21 -11.61 -36.47
CA TRP A 63 43.51 -11.73 -35.20
C TRP A 63 42.34 -10.72 -35.19
N GLY A 64 41.70 -10.47 -34.05
CA GLY A 64 40.61 -9.50 -33.94
C GLY A 64 40.99 -8.10 -34.48
N MET A 65 40.23 -7.59 -35.45
CA MET A 65 40.52 -6.32 -36.12
C MET A 65 40.50 -5.15 -35.13
N ALA A 66 41.54 -4.32 -35.19
CA ALA A 66 41.83 -3.18 -34.32
C ALA A 66 42.38 -3.48 -32.91
N ALA A 67 42.67 -4.73 -32.58
CA ALA A 67 43.65 -5.03 -31.54
C ALA A 67 45.08 -4.82 -32.08
N SER A 68 45.95 -4.21 -31.29
CA SER A 68 47.32 -3.87 -31.67
C SER A 68 48.23 -5.10 -31.85
N ALA A 69 47.92 -6.19 -31.16
CA ALA A 69 48.60 -7.48 -31.24
C ALA A 69 47.60 -8.64 -30.98
N GLU A 70 48.00 -9.86 -31.34
CA GLU A 70 47.18 -11.07 -31.18
C GLU A 70 46.76 -11.28 -29.71
N ASP A 71 47.68 -11.10 -28.76
CA ASP A 71 47.43 -11.23 -27.33
C ASP A 71 46.53 -10.13 -26.73
N LYS A 72 46.11 -9.15 -27.54
CA LYS A 72 45.24 -8.03 -27.14
C LYS A 72 43.81 -8.13 -27.66
N ASP A 73 43.51 -9.05 -28.56
CA ASP A 73 42.12 -9.23 -28.98
C ASP A 73 41.28 -9.91 -27.89
N TYR A 74 39.95 -9.78 -27.97
CA TYR A 74 39.09 -10.28 -26.91
C TYR A 74 39.12 -11.80 -26.77
N VAL A 75 39.48 -12.54 -27.83
CA VAL A 75 39.56 -14.00 -27.83
C VAL A 75 40.75 -14.45 -27.02
N HIS A 76 41.93 -13.91 -27.30
CA HIS A 76 43.17 -14.28 -26.63
C HIS A 76 43.21 -13.73 -25.20
N VAL A 77 42.65 -12.54 -24.95
CA VAL A 77 42.47 -12.02 -23.58
C VAL A 77 41.50 -12.91 -22.78
N LEU A 78 40.39 -13.34 -23.39
CA LEU A 78 39.45 -14.27 -22.74
C LEU A 78 40.13 -15.59 -22.38
N LEU A 79 40.87 -16.20 -23.32
CA LEU A 79 41.58 -17.45 -23.09
C LEU A 79 42.67 -17.33 -22.03
N ALA A 80 43.47 -16.27 -22.07
CA ALA A 80 44.49 -16.01 -21.05
C ALA A 80 43.88 -15.85 -19.66
N GLU A 81 42.73 -15.17 -19.55
CA GLU A 81 42.01 -15.04 -18.28
C GLU A 81 41.35 -16.35 -17.82
N LEU A 82 40.90 -17.21 -18.74
CA LEU A 82 40.37 -18.55 -18.41
C LEU A 82 41.48 -19.47 -17.92
N ASP A 83 42.60 -19.58 -18.66
CA ASP A 83 43.78 -20.35 -18.26
C ASP A 83 44.36 -19.87 -16.91
N ARG A 84 44.27 -18.56 -16.63
CA ARG A 84 44.68 -18.00 -15.34
C ARG A 84 43.73 -18.37 -14.20
N ARG A 85 42.43 -18.50 -14.48
CA ARG A 85 41.39 -18.85 -13.48
C ARG A 85 41.34 -20.35 -13.20
N ASP A 86 41.70 -21.16 -14.17
CA ASP A 86 41.74 -22.62 -14.06
C ASP A 86 43.09 -23.15 -14.60
N PRO A 87 44.16 -23.08 -13.79
CA PRO A 87 45.50 -23.46 -14.22
C PRO A 87 45.64 -24.94 -14.64
N ASP A 88 44.68 -25.77 -14.22
CA ASP A 88 44.66 -27.21 -14.51
C ASP A 88 44.00 -27.53 -15.86
N ILE A 89 43.31 -26.55 -16.47
CA ILE A 89 42.67 -26.67 -17.77
C ILE A 89 43.35 -25.74 -18.77
N LYS A 90 44.02 -26.33 -19.76
CA LYS A 90 44.49 -25.58 -20.94
C LYS A 90 43.35 -25.45 -21.95
N HIS A 91 42.81 -24.23 -22.10
CA HIS A 91 41.72 -23.98 -23.03
C HIS A 91 42.23 -23.93 -24.47
N THR A 92 41.50 -24.61 -25.37
CA THR A 92 41.71 -24.57 -26.83
C THR A 92 40.50 -23.93 -27.49
N TYR A 93 40.65 -23.42 -28.70
CA TYR A 93 39.57 -22.69 -29.38
C TYR A 93 39.60 -22.88 -30.90
N THR A 94 38.45 -22.65 -31.50
CA THR A 94 38.28 -22.54 -32.95
C THR A 94 37.41 -21.33 -33.26
N ILE A 95 37.79 -20.53 -34.26
CA ILE A 95 36.99 -19.38 -34.72
C ILE A 95 36.35 -19.71 -36.07
N LYS A 96 35.04 -19.51 -36.19
CA LYS A 96 34.25 -19.72 -37.42
C LYS A 96 33.34 -18.51 -37.67
N ARG A 97 32.79 -18.44 -38.89
CA ARG A 97 31.84 -17.40 -39.31
C ARG A 97 30.66 -18.07 -39.99
N ILE A 98 29.48 -17.47 -39.92
CA ILE A 98 28.35 -17.86 -40.77
C ILE A 98 28.58 -17.35 -42.20
N GLN A 99 27.98 -18.00 -43.20
CA GLN A 99 28.22 -17.65 -44.61
C GLN A 99 27.68 -16.25 -44.98
N ASN A 100 26.54 -15.85 -44.38
CA ASN A 100 25.93 -14.56 -44.67
C ASN A 100 25.42 -13.87 -43.40
N GLU A 101 26.33 -13.12 -42.75
CA GLU A 101 26.01 -12.31 -41.56
C GLU A 101 24.98 -11.20 -41.83
N ALA A 102 24.94 -10.66 -43.06
CA ALA A 102 24.04 -9.56 -43.41
C ALA A 102 22.55 -9.95 -43.35
N ALA A 103 22.27 -11.23 -43.59
CA ALA A 103 20.93 -11.83 -43.53
C ALA A 103 20.76 -12.85 -42.39
N MET A 104 21.78 -13.07 -41.56
CA MET A 104 21.79 -14.08 -40.49
C MET A 104 21.46 -15.51 -40.99
N THR A 105 22.16 -15.97 -42.02
CA THR A 105 21.93 -17.31 -42.64
C THR A 105 23.24 -18.07 -42.94
N GLY A 106 23.13 -19.39 -43.17
CA GLY A 106 24.22 -20.25 -43.63
C GLY A 106 25.12 -20.82 -42.52
N HIS A 107 24.52 -21.24 -41.40
CA HIS A 107 25.22 -21.84 -40.25
C HIS A 107 25.41 -23.37 -40.33
N ASP A 108 24.84 -24.06 -41.33
CA ASP A 108 24.86 -25.54 -41.43
C ASP A 108 26.26 -26.16 -41.34
N HIS A 109 27.26 -25.50 -41.92
CA HIS A 109 28.63 -25.99 -41.90
C HIS A 109 29.30 -25.95 -40.52
N LEU A 110 28.69 -25.28 -39.54
CA LEU A 110 29.14 -25.19 -38.14
C LEU A 110 28.65 -26.40 -37.32
N LEU A 111 27.62 -27.11 -37.78
CA LEU A 111 26.99 -28.22 -37.05
C LEU A 111 27.89 -29.46 -36.93
N LYS A 112 29.04 -29.48 -37.64
CA LYS A 112 30.03 -30.56 -37.57
C LYS A 112 31.19 -30.28 -36.60
N GLU A 113 31.24 -29.08 -36.02
CA GLU A 113 32.26 -28.71 -35.05
C GLU A 113 32.02 -29.43 -33.71
N LYS A 114 33.06 -29.55 -32.88
CA LYS A 114 32.96 -30.11 -31.53
C LYS A 114 33.51 -29.11 -30.54
N ALA A 115 32.71 -28.71 -29.55
CA ALA A 115 33.12 -27.75 -28.53
C ALA A 115 32.34 -27.98 -27.23
N ASP A 116 32.93 -27.61 -26.10
CA ASP A 116 32.29 -27.66 -24.78
C ASP A 116 31.49 -26.37 -24.50
N LEU A 117 31.85 -25.27 -25.16
CA LEU A 117 31.21 -23.95 -25.08
C LEU A 117 31.18 -23.29 -26.46
N ILE A 118 30.06 -22.65 -26.79
CA ILE A 118 29.93 -21.78 -27.97
C ILE A 118 29.80 -20.32 -27.51
N ILE A 119 30.57 -19.41 -28.13
CA ILE A 119 30.42 -17.97 -27.96
C ILE A 119 30.03 -17.37 -29.31
N ILE A 120 28.87 -16.72 -29.38
CA ILE A 120 28.31 -16.16 -30.62
C ILE A 120 28.35 -14.65 -30.56
N GLU A 121 29.29 -14.04 -31.25
CA GLU A 121 29.41 -12.59 -31.42
C GLU A 121 29.02 -12.22 -32.86
N LEU A 122 27.72 -12.01 -33.07
CA LEU A 122 27.14 -11.70 -34.37
C LEU A 122 26.04 -10.65 -34.22
N GLY A 123 26.02 -9.69 -35.14
CA GLY A 123 24.97 -8.67 -35.19
C GLY A 123 25.39 -7.36 -35.85
N ASP A 124 26.67 -7.00 -35.71
CA ASP A 124 27.21 -5.75 -36.25
C ASP A 124 27.22 -5.70 -37.78
N ASN A 125 27.30 -6.86 -38.42
CA ASN A 125 27.22 -6.98 -39.88
C ASN A 125 25.82 -7.22 -40.42
N TYR A 126 24.80 -7.35 -39.57
CA TYR A 126 23.41 -7.50 -40.02
C TYR A 126 22.93 -6.25 -40.77
N ARG A 127 22.16 -6.45 -41.84
CA ARG A 127 21.66 -5.36 -42.72
C ARG A 127 20.15 -5.39 -42.94
N GLY A 128 19.43 -6.39 -42.42
CA GLY A 128 17.96 -6.48 -42.45
C GLY A 128 17.26 -5.65 -41.36
N LYS A 129 15.95 -5.86 -41.15
CA LYS A 129 15.20 -5.14 -40.11
C LYS A 129 15.29 -5.84 -38.76
N ALA A 130 15.44 -5.04 -37.70
CA ALA A 130 15.38 -5.51 -36.32
C ALA A 130 13.93 -5.87 -35.93
N THR A 131 13.47 -7.05 -36.34
CA THR A 131 12.13 -7.59 -36.04
C THR A 131 12.23 -9.07 -35.65
N ALA A 132 11.18 -9.59 -35.03
CA ALA A 132 11.13 -11.00 -34.65
C ALA A 132 11.24 -11.92 -35.88
N ASP A 133 10.58 -11.58 -36.99
CA ASP A 133 10.55 -12.42 -38.18
C ASP A 133 11.86 -12.40 -38.97
N GLU A 134 12.45 -11.21 -39.20
CA GLU A 134 13.62 -11.07 -40.07
C GLU A 134 14.96 -11.33 -39.34
N PHE A 135 15.02 -11.22 -38.00
CA PHE A 135 16.26 -11.39 -37.24
C PHE A 135 16.15 -12.44 -36.13
N GLN A 136 15.16 -12.33 -35.23
CA GLN A 136 15.09 -13.21 -34.06
C GLN A 136 14.93 -14.67 -34.46
N LYS A 137 13.96 -14.99 -35.33
CA LYS A 137 13.67 -16.37 -35.75
C LYS A 137 14.86 -17.05 -36.43
N PRO A 138 15.55 -16.44 -37.42
CA PRO A 138 16.78 -17.02 -37.98
C PRO A 138 17.89 -17.23 -36.94
N TYR A 139 18.11 -16.25 -36.05
CA TYR A 139 19.12 -16.36 -34.99
C TYR A 139 18.77 -17.49 -34.01
N GLU A 140 17.50 -17.58 -33.62
CA GLU A 140 16.96 -18.63 -32.74
C GLU A 140 17.06 -20.02 -33.38
N GLN A 141 16.81 -20.14 -34.68
CA GLN A 141 17.00 -21.39 -35.42
C GLN A 141 18.47 -21.84 -35.41
N MET A 142 19.42 -20.92 -35.58
CA MET A 142 20.84 -21.22 -35.44
C MET A 142 21.18 -21.74 -34.04
N LEU A 143 20.62 -21.15 -32.98
CA LEU A 143 20.80 -21.65 -31.61
C LEU A 143 20.25 -23.07 -31.45
N ILE A 144 19.05 -23.35 -31.96
CA ILE A 144 18.42 -24.68 -31.93
C ILE A 144 19.34 -25.72 -32.58
N ASP A 145 19.85 -25.42 -33.77
CA ASP A 145 20.67 -26.36 -34.54
C ASP A 145 22.03 -26.58 -33.85
N LEU A 146 22.68 -25.53 -33.36
CA LEU A 146 23.95 -25.63 -32.63
C LEU A 146 23.80 -26.41 -31.31
N LYS A 147 22.72 -26.20 -30.56
CA LYS A 147 22.44 -26.96 -29.33
C LYS A 147 22.25 -28.45 -29.61
N LYS A 148 21.56 -28.76 -30.70
CA LYS A 148 21.29 -30.14 -31.09
C LYS A 148 22.54 -30.89 -31.56
N HIS A 149 23.46 -30.20 -32.24
CA HIS A 149 24.55 -30.85 -32.95
C HIS A 149 25.95 -30.64 -32.33
N VAL A 150 26.14 -29.61 -31.49
CA VAL A 150 27.45 -29.23 -30.95
C VAL A 150 27.47 -29.26 -29.42
N THR A 151 26.80 -28.31 -28.74
CA THR A 151 26.69 -28.25 -27.27
C THR A 151 25.53 -27.36 -26.84
N ASP A 152 24.91 -27.68 -25.69
CA ASP A 152 23.84 -26.88 -25.10
C ASP A 152 24.33 -25.62 -24.36
N ASN A 153 25.64 -25.51 -24.15
CA ASN A 153 26.31 -24.43 -23.44
C ASN A 153 26.73 -23.32 -24.42
N ILE A 154 25.89 -22.28 -24.52
CA ILE A 154 26.05 -21.19 -25.50
C ILE A 154 25.98 -19.83 -24.80
N ILE A 155 26.91 -18.93 -25.12
CA ILE A 155 26.90 -17.51 -24.75
C ILE A 155 26.64 -16.68 -26.02
N CYS A 156 25.50 -16.01 -26.06
CA CYS A 156 25.15 -15.04 -27.09
C CYS A 156 25.66 -13.65 -26.68
N VAL A 157 26.49 -13.05 -27.53
CA VAL A 157 27.10 -11.75 -27.31
C VAL A 157 26.38 -10.74 -28.20
N GLY A 158 25.79 -9.71 -27.59
CA GLY A 158 25.15 -8.61 -28.32
C GLY A 158 26.17 -7.82 -29.17
N PRO A 159 25.72 -7.00 -30.13
CA PRO A 159 26.63 -6.25 -30.99
C PRO A 159 27.46 -5.22 -30.22
N TRP A 160 28.63 -4.84 -30.74
CA TRP A 160 29.44 -3.73 -30.18
C TRP A 160 28.99 -2.36 -30.71
N GLY A 161 28.41 -2.32 -31.90
CA GLY A 161 28.01 -1.12 -32.62
C GLY A 161 26.81 -0.42 -31.98
N LEU A 162 26.90 0.91 -31.88
CA LEU A 162 25.83 1.76 -31.40
C LEU A 162 24.77 2.06 -32.48
N GLY A 163 23.67 2.72 -32.11
CA GLY A 163 22.64 3.18 -33.03
C GLY A 163 21.83 2.03 -33.63
N LYS A 164 21.88 1.85 -34.95
CA LYS A 164 21.05 0.84 -35.65
C LYS A 164 21.40 -0.61 -35.27
N HIS A 165 22.65 -0.88 -34.91
CA HIS A 165 23.11 -2.21 -34.51
C HIS A 165 22.63 -2.55 -33.09
N LEU A 166 22.61 -1.59 -32.17
CA LEU A 166 22.07 -1.82 -30.82
C LEU A 166 20.60 -2.28 -30.82
N LYS A 167 19.81 -1.90 -31.84
CA LYS A 167 18.38 -2.26 -31.97
C LYS A 167 18.12 -3.75 -32.12
N ILE A 168 19.09 -4.56 -32.56
CA ILE A 168 18.92 -6.02 -32.65
C ILE A 168 19.17 -6.74 -31.31
N SER A 169 19.78 -6.07 -30.33
CA SER A 169 20.15 -6.69 -29.05
C SER A 169 18.98 -7.27 -28.25
N PRO A 170 17.80 -6.63 -28.19
CA PRO A 170 16.62 -7.25 -27.56
C PRO A 170 16.26 -8.59 -28.21
N PHE A 171 16.38 -8.71 -29.54
CA PHE A 171 16.06 -9.93 -30.25
C PHE A 171 17.10 -11.04 -30.04
N ILE A 172 18.40 -10.70 -29.95
CA ILE A 172 19.44 -11.67 -29.56
C ILE A 172 19.18 -12.17 -28.13
N LYS A 173 18.85 -11.24 -27.21
CA LYS A 173 18.52 -11.57 -25.83
C LYS A 173 17.31 -12.49 -25.73
N ASP A 174 16.25 -12.20 -26.48
CA ASP A 174 15.03 -13.00 -26.48
C ASP A 174 15.27 -14.38 -27.12
N ALA A 175 16.02 -14.47 -28.22
CA ALA A 175 16.41 -15.75 -28.81
C ALA A 175 17.28 -16.59 -27.85
N ALA A 176 18.28 -15.98 -27.19
CA ALA A 176 19.11 -16.64 -26.20
C ALA A 176 18.27 -17.16 -25.02
N HIS A 177 17.35 -16.33 -24.51
CA HIS A 177 16.43 -16.69 -23.44
C HIS A 177 15.51 -17.85 -23.84
N ASN A 178 14.90 -17.79 -25.03
CA ASN A 178 13.99 -18.84 -25.50
C ASN A 178 14.67 -20.20 -25.62
N GLN A 179 15.98 -20.21 -25.88
CA GLN A 179 16.75 -21.42 -26.09
C GLN A 179 17.57 -21.83 -24.86
N ASP A 180 17.44 -21.18 -23.70
CA ASP A 180 18.27 -21.44 -22.50
C ASP A 180 19.78 -21.26 -22.78
N ALA A 181 20.14 -20.19 -23.48
CA ALA A 181 21.53 -19.74 -23.69
C ALA A 181 21.81 -18.49 -22.83
N TYR A 182 23.08 -18.26 -22.49
CA TYR A 182 23.50 -17.04 -21.81
C TYR A 182 23.46 -15.85 -22.77
N PHE A 183 23.19 -14.65 -22.26
CA PHE A 183 23.29 -13.41 -23.02
C PHE A 183 24.15 -12.38 -22.30
N VAL A 184 25.04 -11.71 -23.04
CA VAL A 184 25.84 -10.58 -22.57
C VAL A 184 25.80 -9.42 -23.57
N GLN A 185 25.64 -8.19 -23.07
CA GLN A 185 25.64 -6.99 -23.91
C GLN A 185 27.01 -6.31 -23.90
N ILE A 186 27.61 -6.11 -25.08
CA ILE A 186 28.91 -5.42 -25.21
C ILE A 186 28.83 -4.04 -25.88
N ALA A 187 27.69 -3.63 -26.43
CA ALA A 187 27.52 -2.29 -27.03
C ALA A 187 27.87 -1.13 -26.09
N GLN A 188 27.77 -1.34 -24.77
CA GLN A 188 28.27 -0.35 -23.81
C GLN A 188 29.72 -0.02 -24.06
N HIS A 189 30.56 -0.94 -24.55
CA HIS A 189 31.96 -0.71 -24.90
C HIS A 189 32.16 -0.09 -26.29
N GLY A 190 31.09 0.19 -27.04
CA GLY A 190 31.15 0.86 -28.34
C GLY A 190 31.67 2.30 -28.30
N HIS A 191 31.94 2.87 -27.11
CA HIS A 191 32.70 4.12 -26.95
C HIS A 191 34.22 3.91 -26.80
N LEU A 192 34.69 2.66 -26.69
CA LEU A 192 36.10 2.25 -26.63
C LEU A 192 36.61 1.80 -28.01
N GLN A 193 36.24 2.53 -29.05
CA GLN A 193 36.70 2.29 -30.41
C GLN A 193 38.19 2.65 -30.50
N ALA A 194 38.96 1.89 -31.27
CA ALA A 194 40.39 2.13 -31.44
C ALA A 194 40.67 3.58 -31.83
N GLY A 195 39.88 4.17 -32.73
CA GLY A 195 40.02 5.57 -33.14
C GLY A 195 39.85 6.62 -32.04
N ARG A 196 39.35 6.23 -30.86
CA ARG A 196 39.17 7.07 -29.67
C ARG A 196 40.21 6.77 -28.58
N GLU A 197 41.04 5.74 -28.74
CA GLU A 197 42.09 5.42 -27.79
C GLU A 197 43.29 6.37 -27.94
N PRO A 198 43.95 6.80 -26.84
CA PRO A 198 44.98 7.85 -26.86
C PRO A 198 46.22 7.57 -27.74
N ASN A 199 46.40 6.35 -28.25
CA ASN A 199 47.54 5.95 -29.07
C ASN A 199 47.16 4.97 -30.20
N CYS A 200 46.00 5.19 -30.84
CA CYS A 200 45.52 4.34 -31.94
C CYS A 200 46.58 4.15 -33.03
N PRO A 201 47.10 2.93 -33.27
CA PRO A 201 48.13 2.68 -34.29
C PRO A 201 47.56 2.62 -35.71
N PHE A 202 46.24 2.68 -35.86
CA PHE A 202 45.54 2.54 -37.14
C PHE A 202 45.08 3.90 -37.67
N SER A 203 45.32 4.14 -38.96
CA SER A 203 44.90 5.35 -39.66
C SER A 203 43.59 5.20 -40.45
N ASP A 204 43.20 3.98 -40.83
CA ASP A 204 41.99 3.68 -41.61
C ASP A 204 40.72 3.69 -40.74
N ASP A 205 39.72 4.48 -41.11
CA ASP A 205 38.46 4.62 -40.35
C ASP A 205 37.67 3.31 -40.23
N GLY A 206 37.79 2.44 -41.24
CA GLY A 206 37.17 1.12 -41.23
C GLY A 206 37.80 0.18 -40.21
N VAL A 207 39.08 0.33 -39.90
CA VAL A 207 39.75 -0.37 -38.79
C VAL A 207 39.42 0.33 -37.47
N ARG A 208 39.58 1.65 -37.42
CA ARG A 208 39.41 2.48 -36.20
C ARG A 208 38.01 2.46 -35.58
N TRP A 209 36.99 2.09 -36.34
CA TRP A 209 35.61 1.91 -35.85
C TRP A 209 35.43 0.70 -34.91
N HIS A 210 36.30 -0.31 -35.03
CA HIS A 210 36.26 -1.49 -34.16
C HIS A 210 36.79 -1.16 -32.75
N PRO A 211 36.45 -1.96 -31.72
CA PRO A 211 37.02 -1.82 -30.38
C PRO A 211 38.55 -1.91 -30.42
N GLY A 212 39.24 -1.00 -29.72
CA GLY A 212 40.71 -1.04 -29.56
C GLY A 212 41.13 -2.01 -28.46
N ASP A 213 42.38 -1.92 -27.99
CA ASP A 213 42.91 -2.88 -27.00
C ASP A 213 42.12 -2.86 -25.70
N GLU A 214 41.72 -1.69 -25.23
CA GLU A 214 40.90 -1.57 -24.00
C GLU A 214 39.48 -2.04 -24.27
N GLY A 215 38.91 -1.71 -25.44
CA GLY A 215 37.60 -2.21 -25.86
C GLY A 215 37.54 -3.75 -25.92
N MET A 216 38.55 -4.38 -26.52
CA MET A 216 38.69 -5.83 -26.62
C MET A 216 38.82 -6.49 -25.24
N LYS A 217 39.63 -5.91 -24.35
CA LYS A 217 39.75 -6.36 -22.96
C LYS A 217 38.42 -6.29 -22.22
N GLN A 218 37.66 -5.20 -22.36
CA GLN A 218 36.35 -5.06 -21.71
C GLN A 218 35.31 -6.03 -22.27
N ILE A 219 35.35 -6.34 -23.57
CA ILE A 219 34.53 -7.38 -24.18
C ILE A 219 34.83 -8.75 -23.54
N ALA A 220 36.10 -9.13 -23.44
CA ALA A 220 36.51 -10.38 -22.81
C ALA A 220 36.04 -10.47 -21.35
N LEU A 221 36.23 -9.41 -20.56
CA LEU A 221 35.76 -9.35 -19.17
C LEU A 221 34.24 -9.42 -19.05
N THR A 222 33.51 -8.83 -19.99
CA THR A 222 32.03 -8.88 -20.03
C THR A 222 31.53 -10.28 -20.35
N ILE A 223 32.20 -10.98 -21.27
CA ILE A 223 31.92 -12.39 -21.57
C ILE A 223 32.23 -13.26 -20.33
N LEU A 224 33.35 -13.04 -19.65
CA LEU A 224 33.71 -13.75 -18.41
C LEU A 224 32.73 -13.53 -17.25
N ALA A 225 31.99 -12.42 -17.29
CA ALA A 225 30.93 -12.10 -16.36
C ALA A 225 29.57 -12.75 -16.72
N ALA A 226 29.51 -13.58 -17.78
CA ALA A 226 28.35 -14.41 -18.08
C ALA A 226 28.15 -15.47 -16.97
N LYS A 227 27.61 -15.05 -15.83
CA LYS A 227 27.16 -15.89 -14.72
C LYS A 227 25.82 -15.30 -14.31
N ASP A 228 24.76 -16.10 -14.33
CA ASP A 228 23.35 -15.71 -14.12
C ASP A 228 22.58 -15.00 -15.26
N THR A 229 22.59 -15.55 -16.48
CA THR A 229 21.57 -15.19 -17.50
C THR A 229 20.75 -16.35 -18.08
N ARG A 230 20.92 -17.59 -17.59
CA ARG A 230 19.94 -18.67 -17.83
C ARG A 230 18.70 -18.45 -16.96
N LEU A 231 17.87 -17.51 -17.37
CA LEU A 231 16.46 -17.57 -17.04
C LEU A 231 15.88 -18.68 -17.91
N VAL A 232 15.87 -19.91 -17.39
CA VAL A 232 15.03 -20.97 -17.92
C VAL A 232 13.62 -20.41 -18.08
N SER A 233 12.94 -20.76 -19.16
CA SER A 233 11.59 -20.39 -19.61
C SER A 233 10.43 -20.62 -18.61
N ARG A 234 10.72 -20.71 -17.32
CA ARG A 234 9.76 -20.72 -16.21
C ARG A 234 8.91 -19.44 -16.14
N THR A 235 9.28 -18.32 -16.74
CA THR A 235 8.55 -17.05 -16.57
C THR A 235 7.12 -17.06 -17.13
N ASN A 236 6.82 -17.90 -18.12
CA ASN A 236 5.44 -18.05 -18.64
C ASN A 236 4.61 -19.14 -17.93
N GLN A 237 5.23 -19.97 -17.08
CA GLN A 237 4.50 -20.90 -16.19
C GLN A 237 4.44 -20.41 -14.72
N ILE A 238 5.41 -19.61 -14.26
CA ILE A 238 5.41 -19.03 -12.91
C ILE A 238 4.38 -17.90 -12.77
N ARG A 239 4.03 -17.18 -13.85
CA ARG A 239 2.84 -16.30 -13.82
C ARG A 239 1.52 -17.04 -13.58
N LYS A 240 1.50 -18.38 -13.71
CA LYS A 240 0.35 -19.22 -13.35
C LYS A 240 0.46 -19.88 -11.99
N ASN A 241 1.61 -19.86 -11.32
CA ASN A 241 1.80 -20.48 -10.01
C ASN A 241 2.63 -19.56 -9.08
N MET A 242 2.05 -18.46 -8.60
CA MET A 242 2.08 -18.28 -7.15
C MET A 242 1.33 -19.50 -6.62
N THR A 243 2.02 -20.41 -5.94
CA THR A 243 1.32 -21.48 -5.22
C THR A 243 0.28 -20.80 -4.33
N LEU A 244 -0.93 -21.36 -4.25
CA LEU A 244 -1.99 -20.88 -3.34
C LEU A 244 -1.50 -20.70 -1.89
N ALA A 245 -0.32 -21.23 -1.53
CA ALA A 245 0.36 -21.13 -0.26
C ALA A 245 0.97 -19.75 0.08
N GLN A 246 1.06 -18.79 -0.85
CA GLN A 246 1.61 -17.44 -0.54
C GLN A 246 0.55 -16.37 -0.31
N LEU A 247 -0.70 -16.68 -0.68
CA LEU A 247 -1.80 -15.74 -0.60
C LEU A 247 -2.46 -15.87 0.78
N PRO A 248 -2.62 -14.76 1.52
CA PRO A 248 -3.39 -14.79 2.76
C PRO A 248 -4.79 -15.32 2.47
N VAL A 249 -5.27 -16.22 3.34
CA VAL A 249 -6.60 -16.82 3.23
C VAL A 249 -7.62 -15.75 3.57
N ASP A 250 -8.14 -15.04 2.58
CA ASP A 250 -9.41 -14.33 2.73
C ASP A 250 -10.52 -15.25 2.25
N GLU A 251 -11.43 -15.59 3.16
CA GLU A 251 -12.51 -16.54 2.89
C GLU A 251 -13.67 -15.93 2.09
N HIS A 252 -13.68 -14.61 1.91
CA HIS A 252 -14.76 -13.91 1.24
C HIS A 252 -14.51 -13.87 -0.27
N ILE A 253 -15.19 -14.76 -1.01
CA ILE A 253 -15.22 -14.73 -2.47
C ILE A 253 -16.42 -13.90 -2.92
N ILE A 254 -16.19 -12.85 -3.70
CA ILE A 254 -17.26 -11.97 -4.19
C ILE A 254 -18.10 -12.74 -5.22
N GLN A 255 -19.35 -12.99 -4.87
CA GLN A 255 -20.34 -13.72 -5.64
C GLN A 255 -21.44 -12.79 -6.14
N ASP A 256 -21.96 -13.07 -7.33
CA ASP A 256 -23.08 -12.34 -7.90
C ASP A 256 -24.33 -12.41 -7.01
N GLY A 257 -25.02 -11.28 -6.86
CA GLY A 257 -26.26 -11.17 -6.07
C GLY A 257 -26.07 -11.22 -4.54
N LYS A 258 -24.84 -11.31 -4.03
CA LYS A 258 -24.55 -11.24 -2.59
C LYS A 258 -23.89 -9.91 -2.23
N PHE A 259 -24.36 -9.27 -1.17
CA PHE A 259 -23.91 -7.95 -0.74
C PHE A 259 -23.50 -7.96 0.72
N VAL A 260 -22.62 -7.03 1.08
CA VAL A 260 -22.29 -6.76 2.48
C VAL A 260 -23.52 -6.18 3.18
N THR A 261 -23.83 -6.69 4.36
CA THR A 261 -24.93 -6.25 5.21
C THR A 261 -24.44 -6.09 6.65
N ILE A 262 -25.32 -5.62 7.55
CA ILE A 262 -25.05 -5.64 8.99
C ILE A 262 -25.86 -6.77 9.62
N GLN A 263 -25.18 -7.69 10.30
CA GLN A 263 -25.78 -8.75 11.11
C GLN A 263 -25.04 -8.78 12.45
N ASP A 264 -25.79 -8.94 13.55
CA ASP A 264 -25.24 -8.93 14.91
C ASP A 264 -24.27 -7.77 15.19
N LYS A 265 -24.60 -6.59 14.65
CA LYS A 265 -23.85 -5.33 14.80
C LYS A 265 -22.49 -5.31 14.08
N HIS A 266 -22.22 -6.27 13.21
CA HIS A 266 -20.97 -6.38 12.44
C HIS A 266 -21.22 -6.40 10.93
N LEU A 267 -20.20 -6.00 10.17
CA LEU A 267 -20.19 -6.18 8.72
C LEU A 267 -20.19 -7.68 8.42
N THR A 268 -21.11 -8.10 7.57
CA THR A 268 -21.32 -9.51 7.24
C THR A 268 -21.46 -9.68 5.74
N TYR A 269 -20.76 -10.66 5.19
CA TYR A 269 -20.84 -11.09 3.81
C TYR A 269 -21.09 -12.60 3.76
N ASP A 270 -22.17 -13.02 3.11
CA ASP A 270 -22.54 -14.43 2.95
C ASP A 270 -22.62 -15.20 4.30
N GLY A 271 -23.19 -14.56 5.32
CA GLY A 271 -23.34 -15.13 6.67
C GLY A 271 -22.04 -15.16 7.49
N LYS A 272 -20.93 -14.63 6.97
CA LYS A 272 -19.65 -14.55 7.67
C LYS A 272 -19.24 -13.12 7.93
N ARG A 273 -18.56 -12.88 9.05
CA ARG A 273 -18.10 -11.53 9.42
C ARG A 273 -17.01 -11.05 8.46
N LEU A 274 -17.25 -9.91 7.84
CA LEU A 274 -16.26 -9.23 7.00
C LEU A 274 -15.35 -8.35 7.87
N LYS A 275 -14.08 -8.75 7.99
CA LYS A 275 -13.03 -7.96 8.64
C LYS A 275 -12.26 -7.15 7.59
N VAL A 276 -12.52 -5.84 7.53
CA VAL A 276 -11.86 -4.92 6.61
C VAL A 276 -10.40 -4.70 6.99
N TRP A 277 -9.49 -4.98 6.07
CA TRP A 277 -8.08 -4.61 6.16
C TRP A 277 -7.67 -4.00 4.83
N GLY A 278 -7.73 -2.67 4.77
CA GLY A 278 -7.78 -1.95 3.51
C GLY A 278 -6.69 -0.90 3.31
N VAL A 279 -6.70 -0.28 2.14
CA VAL A 279 -5.90 0.90 1.82
C VAL A 279 -6.80 2.00 1.26
N ASN A 280 -6.36 3.25 1.42
CA ASN A 280 -7.04 4.38 0.80
C ASN A 280 -6.39 4.76 -0.53
N PHE A 281 -7.26 5.00 -1.51
CA PHE A 281 -6.93 5.76 -2.72
C PHE A 281 -7.37 7.20 -2.53
N CYS A 282 -6.51 7.99 -1.88
CA CYS A 282 -6.73 9.42 -1.67
C CYS A 282 -6.29 10.22 -2.88
N HIS A 283 -7.12 11.18 -3.31
CA HIS A 283 -6.81 12.04 -4.45
C HIS A 283 -6.37 11.21 -5.67
N PRO A 284 -7.32 10.67 -6.46
CA PRO A 284 -7.09 9.67 -7.50
C PRO A 284 -6.13 10.08 -8.64
N TYR A 285 -5.58 11.30 -8.59
CA TYR A 285 -4.41 11.75 -9.34
C TYR A 285 -3.16 10.87 -9.12
N GLY A 286 -3.07 10.14 -8.00
CA GLY A 286 -1.89 9.35 -7.65
C GLY A 286 -1.93 7.87 -8.01
N ASN A 287 -3.07 7.20 -7.82
CA ASN A 287 -3.18 5.73 -7.86
C ASN A 287 -3.69 5.16 -9.19
N LEU A 288 -4.35 5.97 -10.02
CA LEU A 288 -4.98 5.53 -11.28
C LEU A 288 -3.97 5.58 -12.43
N ARG A 289 -3.16 4.53 -12.48
CA ARG A 289 -2.13 4.31 -13.49
C ARG A 289 -2.72 3.60 -14.71
N ASP A 290 -1.90 3.35 -15.74
CA ASP A 290 -2.33 2.47 -16.83
C ASP A 290 -2.65 1.05 -16.32
N HIS A 291 -3.22 0.22 -17.19
CA HIS A 291 -3.67 -1.13 -16.83
C HIS A 291 -2.54 -2.02 -16.32
N GLN A 292 -1.35 -1.98 -16.94
CA GLN A 292 -0.22 -2.81 -16.54
C GLN A 292 0.27 -2.44 -15.14
N GLN A 293 0.41 -1.14 -14.86
CA GLN A 293 0.83 -0.66 -13.55
C GLN A 293 -0.26 -0.91 -12.48
N SER A 294 -1.53 -0.87 -12.89
CA SER A 294 -2.67 -1.19 -12.01
C SER A 294 -2.69 -2.67 -11.61
N ASP A 295 -2.43 -3.57 -12.55
CA ASP A 295 -2.33 -5.01 -12.26
C ASP A 295 -1.17 -5.28 -11.28
N LEU A 296 -0.02 -4.65 -11.50
CA LEU A 296 1.14 -4.72 -10.61
C LEU A 296 0.79 -4.25 -9.20
N MET A 297 0.07 -3.14 -9.07
CA MET A 297 -0.40 -2.61 -7.79
C MET A 297 -1.32 -3.61 -7.08
N LEU A 298 -2.33 -4.13 -7.77
CA LEU A 298 -3.33 -5.03 -7.19
C LEU A 298 -2.68 -6.34 -6.72
N GLU A 299 -1.71 -6.86 -7.47
CA GLU A 299 -0.90 -8.01 -7.06
C GLU A 299 -0.18 -7.76 -5.72
N ARG A 300 0.42 -6.58 -5.52
CA ARG A 300 1.05 -6.22 -4.24
C ARG A 300 0.03 -6.14 -3.12
N LEU A 301 -1.13 -5.50 -3.35
CA LEU A 301 -2.20 -5.43 -2.36
C LEU A 301 -2.65 -6.82 -1.92
N LYS A 302 -2.82 -7.74 -2.88
CA LYS A 302 -3.19 -9.13 -2.60
C LYS A 302 -2.15 -9.86 -1.75
N ILE A 303 -0.85 -9.71 -2.07
CA ILE A 303 0.25 -10.29 -1.29
C ILE A 303 0.28 -9.76 0.16
N LEU A 304 -0.11 -8.50 0.36
CA LEU A 304 -0.22 -7.88 1.68
C LEU A 304 -1.47 -8.31 2.47
N GLY A 305 -2.40 -9.03 1.85
CA GLY A 305 -3.67 -9.42 2.47
C GLY A 305 -4.68 -8.30 2.60
N VAL A 306 -4.53 -7.27 1.76
CA VAL A 306 -5.50 -6.19 1.61
C VAL A 306 -6.76 -6.75 0.94
N ASN A 307 -7.91 -6.51 1.55
CA ASN A 307 -9.21 -6.98 1.06
C ASN A 307 -10.20 -5.84 0.79
N THR A 308 -9.80 -4.58 0.99
CA THR A 308 -10.67 -3.43 0.75
C THR A 308 -9.89 -2.22 0.23
N ILE A 309 -10.44 -1.52 -0.75
CA ILE A 309 -9.97 -0.22 -1.22
C ILE A 309 -11.02 0.84 -0.89
N ARG A 310 -10.66 1.83 -0.09
CA ARG A 310 -11.50 3.01 0.15
C ARG A 310 -11.15 4.11 -0.84
N LEU A 311 -12.17 4.69 -1.48
CA LEU A 311 -12.02 5.87 -2.33
C LEU A 311 -12.21 7.12 -1.48
N ASN A 312 -11.17 7.93 -1.37
CA ASN A 312 -11.22 9.18 -0.62
C ASN A 312 -11.12 10.38 -1.58
N LEU A 313 -11.99 11.38 -1.37
CA LEU A 313 -12.10 12.60 -2.17
C LEU A 313 -12.18 12.25 -3.66
N ASP A 314 -13.20 11.47 -4.02
CA ASP A 314 -13.27 10.72 -5.27
C ASP A 314 -13.99 11.46 -6.40
N ALA A 315 -14.73 12.55 -6.11
CA ALA A 315 -15.31 13.43 -7.12
C ALA A 315 -14.40 13.80 -8.30
N PRO A 316 -13.07 13.96 -8.13
CA PRO A 316 -12.18 14.20 -9.27
C PRO A 316 -12.10 13.06 -10.30
N ILE A 317 -12.42 11.81 -9.92
CA ILE A 317 -12.62 10.68 -10.85
C ILE A 317 -13.87 10.92 -11.68
N TRP A 318 -14.98 11.13 -10.98
CA TRP A 318 -16.32 11.13 -11.53
C TRP A 318 -16.63 12.37 -12.37
N LEU A 319 -16.13 13.52 -11.93
CA LEU A 319 -16.48 14.82 -12.46
C LEU A 319 -15.31 15.38 -13.28
N SER A 320 -14.73 14.68 -14.26
CA SER A 320 -13.59 15.19 -15.06
C SER A 320 -13.99 16.06 -16.27
N GLY A 321 -13.17 17.06 -16.62
CA GLY A 321 -13.34 17.94 -17.80
C GLY A 321 -13.51 19.43 -17.46
N GLU A 322 -12.99 20.34 -18.30
CA GLU A 322 -13.00 21.81 -18.09
C GLU A 322 -14.32 22.47 -18.58
N ASN A 323 -15.05 21.84 -19.51
CA ASN A 323 -16.28 22.40 -20.11
C ASN A 323 -17.57 21.93 -19.43
N ARG A 324 -17.53 21.58 -18.14
CA ARG A 324 -18.73 21.13 -17.42
C ARG A 324 -19.61 22.32 -17.07
N THR A 325 -20.90 22.21 -17.37
CA THR A 325 -21.91 23.21 -17.03
C THR A 325 -22.48 23.01 -15.63
N ASN A 326 -22.29 21.84 -15.02
CA ASN A 326 -22.77 21.52 -13.68
C ASN A 326 -21.77 20.65 -12.89
N SER A 327 -22.04 20.47 -11.58
CA SER A 327 -21.20 19.72 -10.64
C SER A 327 -21.75 18.33 -10.27
N TYR A 328 -22.67 17.78 -11.06
CA TYR A 328 -23.33 16.49 -10.75
C TYR A 328 -23.38 15.49 -11.91
N THR A 329 -23.13 15.89 -13.15
CA THR A 329 -23.10 14.97 -14.29
C THR A 329 -21.79 14.19 -14.33
N VAL A 330 -21.91 12.85 -14.36
CA VAL A 330 -20.80 11.91 -14.57
C VAL A 330 -20.82 11.47 -16.04
N PRO A 331 -19.69 11.58 -16.77
CA PRO A 331 -19.64 11.17 -18.17
C PRO A 331 -19.66 9.65 -18.30
N ALA A 332 -20.29 9.15 -19.35
CA ALA A 332 -20.15 7.74 -19.73
C ALA A 332 -18.69 7.43 -20.09
N THR A 333 -18.27 6.19 -19.86
CA THR A 333 -16.89 5.75 -20.08
C THR A 333 -16.84 4.53 -20.99
N GLN A 334 -15.79 4.44 -21.80
CA GLN A 334 -15.53 3.33 -22.72
C GLN A 334 -14.20 2.66 -22.35
N LYS A 335 -14.00 1.41 -22.74
CA LYS A 335 -12.72 0.71 -22.50
C LYS A 335 -11.60 1.35 -23.30
N ASN A 336 -10.40 1.37 -22.73
CA ASN A 336 -9.16 1.78 -23.39
C ASN A 336 -9.15 3.26 -23.87
N VAL A 337 -9.96 4.12 -23.27
CA VAL A 337 -9.86 5.57 -23.47
C VAL A 337 -8.99 6.17 -22.38
N ASP A 338 -8.17 7.17 -22.72
CA ASP A 338 -7.29 7.81 -21.74
C ASP A 338 -8.09 8.76 -20.82
N SER A 339 -8.69 8.19 -19.78
CA SER A 339 -9.40 8.94 -18.75
C SER A 339 -9.22 8.29 -17.36
N LYS A 340 -9.38 9.10 -16.30
CA LYS A 340 -9.29 8.60 -14.92
C LYS A 340 -10.43 7.65 -14.57
N LEU A 341 -11.63 7.96 -15.04
CA LEU A 341 -12.80 7.12 -14.82
C LEU A 341 -12.61 5.75 -15.47
N GLU A 342 -12.05 5.69 -16.68
CA GLU A 342 -11.72 4.43 -17.35
C GLU A 342 -10.70 3.60 -16.57
N ARG A 343 -9.63 4.23 -16.09
CA ARG A 343 -8.59 3.55 -15.30
C ARG A 343 -9.16 3.05 -13.98
N PHE A 344 -10.06 3.82 -13.36
CA PHE A 344 -10.78 3.38 -12.17
C PHE A 344 -11.71 2.20 -12.46
N ASP A 345 -12.49 2.27 -13.55
CA ASP A 345 -13.36 1.19 -13.99
C ASP A 345 -12.56 -0.12 -14.18
N TYR A 346 -11.38 -0.03 -14.80
CA TYR A 346 -10.45 -1.16 -14.95
C TYR A 346 -9.97 -1.69 -13.60
N VAL A 347 -9.43 -0.82 -12.73
CA VAL A 347 -8.95 -1.18 -11.39
C VAL A 347 -10.05 -1.87 -10.58
N PHE A 348 -11.27 -1.32 -10.60
CA PHE A 348 -12.43 -1.88 -9.92
C PHE A 348 -12.71 -3.31 -10.41
N ALA A 349 -12.76 -3.52 -11.72
CA ALA A 349 -13.04 -4.82 -12.29
C ALA A 349 -11.95 -5.86 -11.99
N GLN A 350 -10.66 -5.47 -12.01
CA GLN A 350 -9.57 -6.38 -11.68
C GLN A 350 -9.49 -6.67 -10.17
N ALA A 351 -9.73 -5.66 -9.32
CA ALA A 351 -9.79 -5.83 -7.87
C ALA A 351 -10.94 -6.77 -7.47
N LYS A 352 -12.12 -6.65 -8.11
CA LYS A 352 -13.25 -7.57 -7.91
C LYS A 352 -12.88 -9.02 -8.22
N LYS A 353 -12.17 -9.29 -9.32
CA LYS A 353 -11.66 -10.65 -9.64
C LYS A 353 -10.69 -11.20 -8.59
N GLN A 354 -10.09 -10.33 -7.79
CA GLN A 354 -9.19 -10.68 -6.70
C GLN A 354 -9.88 -10.66 -5.33
N ASN A 355 -11.21 -10.53 -5.27
CA ASN A 355 -12.02 -10.44 -4.06
C ASN A 355 -11.69 -9.24 -3.16
N ILE A 356 -11.31 -8.12 -3.76
CA ILE A 356 -11.09 -6.87 -3.04
C ILE A 356 -12.38 -6.03 -3.11
N PHE A 357 -12.93 -5.74 -1.94
CA PHE A 357 -14.11 -4.88 -1.79
C PHE A 357 -13.77 -3.40 -1.93
N PHE A 358 -14.79 -2.58 -2.13
CA PHE A 358 -14.69 -1.13 -2.21
C PHE A 358 -15.53 -0.43 -1.16
N TRP A 359 -14.97 0.65 -0.61
CA TRP A 359 -15.70 1.63 0.18
C TRP A 359 -15.74 2.96 -0.59
N PHE A 360 -16.92 3.33 -1.08
CA PHE A 360 -17.14 4.54 -1.86
C PHE A 360 -17.47 5.74 -0.96
N THR A 361 -17.00 6.92 -1.34
CA THR A 361 -17.44 8.18 -0.75
C THR A 361 -18.28 8.92 -1.80
N PHE A 362 -19.28 9.69 -1.38
CA PHE A 362 -19.95 10.66 -2.25
C PHE A 362 -19.45 12.07 -1.94
N ASP A 363 -18.22 12.17 -1.45
CA ASP A 363 -17.65 13.43 -1.02
C ASP A 363 -17.43 14.34 -2.23
N ARG A 364 -17.83 15.60 -2.07
CA ARG A 364 -17.54 16.65 -3.05
C ARG A 364 -16.51 17.56 -2.40
N PRO A 365 -15.25 17.55 -2.88
CA PRO A 365 -14.20 18.31 -2.26
C PRO A 365 -14.57 19.79 -2.38
N GLY A 366 -14.78 20.43 -1.23
CA GLY A 366 -14.83 21.87 -1.14
C GLY A 366 -13.54 22.51 -1.66
N THR A 367 -12.40 21.82 -1.57
CA THR A 367 -11.10 22.36 -1.91
C THR A 367 -11.00 22.85 -3.37
N MET A 368 -10.12 23.83 -3.58
CA MET A 368 -9.89 24.75 -4.72
C MET A 368 -10.04 24.24 -6.17
N ASN A 369 -10.33 22.97 -6.42
CA ASN A 369 -10.28 22.37 -7.74
C ASN A 369 -11.64 22.07 -8.40
N ARG A 370 -12.78 21.90 -7.69
CA ARG A 370 -14.13 21.66 -8.30
C ARG A 370 -15.33 22.05 -7.39
N PRO A 371 -15.63 23.35 -7.20
CA PRO A 371 -16.76 23.80 -6.36
C PRO A 371 -18.13 23.52 -7.00
N TYR A 372 -19.20 23.78 -6.24
CA TYR A 372 -20.53 24.01 -6.82
C TYR A 372 -20.44 25.07 -7.93
N LEU A 373 -21.26 24.92 -8.97
CA LEU A 373 -21.29 25.81 -10.12
C LEU A 373 -22.58 26.62 -10.14
N PRO A 374 -22.56 27.89 -10.60
CA PRO A 374 -23.75 28.77 -10.72
C PRO A 374 -25.00 28.13 -11.33
N ASP A 375 -24.83 27.18 -12.26
CA ASP A 375 -25.94 26.52 -12.95
C ASP A 375 -26.46 25.25 -12.24
N ASP A 376 -25.84 24.80 -11.14
CA ASP A 376 -26.43 23.75 -10.31
C ASP A 376 -27.80 24.17 -9.72
N TYR A 377 -28.04 25.49 -9.62
CA TYR A 377 -29.31 26.06 -9.22
C TYR A 377 -30.47 25.63 -10.15
N ASP A 378 -30.19 25.43 -11.43
CA ASP A 378 -31.23 25.11 -12.43
C ASP A 378 -31.84 23.71 -12.22
N LEU A 379 -31.18 22.86 -11.43
CA LEU A 379 -31.69 21.53 -11.09
C LEU A 379 -33.05 21.58 -10.36
N LEU A 380 -33.26 22.61 -9.52
CA LEU A 380 -34.55 22.86 -8.86
C LEU A 380 -35.23 24.14 -9.37
N GLY A 381 -34.47 25.08 -9.94
CA GLY A 381 -34.95 26.41 -10.31
C GLY A 381 -35.33 27.28 -9.11
N GLY A 382 -35.95 28.42 -9.38
CA GLY A 382 -36.41 29.37 -8.35
C GLY A 382 -35.99 30.81 -8.57
N PRO A 383 -36.48 31.75 -7.74
CA PRO A 383 -36.28 33.19 -7.97
C PRO A 383 -34.87 33.70 -7.56
N ASN A 384 -34.11 32.92 -6.79
CA ASN A 384 -32.89 33.39 -6.12
C ASN A 384 -31.59 32.99 -6.84
N LYS A 385 -31.64 32.58 -8.12
CA LYS A 385 -30.46 32.10 -8.88
C LYS A 385 -29.27 33.06 -8.79
N LYS A 386 -29.51 34.36 -8.97
CA LYS A 386 -28.45 35.39 -8.93
C LYS A 386 -27.77 35.48 -7.56
N ALA A 387 -28.54 35.47 -6.48
CA ALA A 387 -28.01 35.54 -5.12
C ALA A 387 -27.22 34.27 -4.77
N TRP A 388 -27.75 33.10 -5.15
CA TRP A 388 -27.08 31.82 -4.97
C TRP A 388 -25.74 31.78 -5.74
N ALA A 389 -25.74 32.16 -7.02
CA ALA A 389 -24.52 32.21 -7.83
C ALA A 389 -23.45 33.15 -7.25
N GLN A 390 -23.86 34.32 -6.73
CA GLN A 390 -22.95 35.24 -6.03
C GLN A 390 -22.38 34.62 -4.75
N ALA A 391 -23.19 33.93 -3.97
CA ALA A 391 -22.76 33.25 -2.75
C ALA A 391 -21.79 32.10 -3.05
N ILE A 392 -22.06 31.28 -4.07
CA ILE A 392 -21.15 30.22 -4.54
C ILE A 392 -19.81 30.79 -5.02
N ALA A 393 -19.81 31.90 -5.76
CA ALA A 393 -18.59 32.57 -6.19
C ALA A 393 -17.75 33.08 -4.99
N GLN A 394 -18.39 33.55 -3.92
CA GLN A 394 -17.72 33.94 -2.68
C GLN A 394 -17.11 32.71 -1.97
N LEU A 395 -17.89 31.65 -1.78
CA LEU A 395 -17.43 30.40 -1.14
C LEU A 395 -16.28 29.74 -1.89
N SER A 396 -16.29 29.79 -3.22
CA SER A 396 -15.24 29.17 -4.04
C SER A 396 -13.85 29.77 -3.77
N LYS A 397 -13.79 31.07 -3.44
CA LYS A 397 -12.55 31.75 -3.02
C LYS A 397 -12.07 31.33 -1.63
N MET A 398 -12.98 30.76 -0.84
CA MET A 398 -12.73 30.30 0.54
C MET A 398 -12.50 28.79 0.60
N GLY A 399 -12.38 28.13 -0.56
CA GLY A 399 -12.09 26.71 -0.65
C GLY A 399 -13.30 25.81 -0.41
N GLY A 400 -14.51 26.29 -0.79
CA GLY A 400 -15.76 25.53 -0.98
C GLY A 400 -16.27 24.76 0.25
N TYR A 401 -17.59 24.69 0.45
CA TYR A 401 -18.13 24.11 1.69
C TYR A 401 -18.94 22.85 1.44
N LYS A 402 -18.33 21.70 1.77
CA LYS A 402 -18.94 20.36 1.75
C LYS A 402 -20.16 20.21 2.67
N MET A 403 -20.41 21.19 3.55
CA MET A 403 -21.51 21.20 4.51
C MET A 403 -22.79 21.92 4.03
N LEU A 404 -22.80 22.54 2.84
CA LEU A 404 -24.01 23.20 2.32
C LEU A 404 -25.27 22.29 2.22
N PRO A 405 -25.17 20.99 1.85
CA PRO A 405 -26.34 20.11 1.71
C PRO A 405 -27.21 19.95 2.97
N TYR A 406 -26.68 20.30 4.15
CA TYR A 406 -27.44 20.25 5.39
C TYR A 406 -28.44 21.40 5.53
N PHE A 407 -28.25 22.52 4.83
CA PHE A 407 -29.05 23.74 5.01
C PHE A 407 -29.44 24.49 3.72
N ASP A 408 -28.95 24.09 2.55
CA ASP A 408 -29.40 24.62 1.25
C ASP A 408 -30.00 23.50 0.37
N ASP A 409 -31.22 23.73 -0.13
CA ASP A 409 -31.98 22.70 -0.84
C ASP A 409 -31.43 22.46 -2.26
N HIS A 410 -30.90 23.50 -2.92
CA HIS A 410 -30.19 23.38 -4.18
C HIS A 410 -28.92 22.55 -4.00
N ALA A 411 -28.07 22.90 -3.03
CA ALA A 411 -26.86 22.13 -2.74
C ALA A 411 -27.14 20.65 -2.41
N TYR A 412 -28.22 20.37 -1.66
CA TYR A 412 -28.70 19.02 -1.39
C TYR A 412 -29.08 18.29 -2.67
N ALA A 413 -29.95 18.89 -3.51
CA ALA A 413 -30.38 18.28 -4.76
C ALA A 413 -29.18 18.00 -5.68
N THR A 414 -28.22 18.91 -5.76
CA THR A 414 -26.97 18.70 -6.51
C THR A 414 -26.18 17.51 -5.95
N HIS A 415 -26.14 17.31 -4.62
CA HIS A 415 -25.42 16.19 -3.99
C HIS A 415 -26.06 14.86 -4.34
N VAL A 416 -27.38 14.79 -4.22
CA VAL A 416 -28.15 13.60 -4.54
C VAL A 416 -28.07 13.29 -6.03
N ALA A 417 -28.14 14.30 -6.91
CA ALA A 417 -27.97 14.12 -8.35
C ALA A 417 -26.58 13.57 -8.69
N TYR A 418 -25.54 14.08 -8.03
CA TYR A 418 -24.18 13.58 -8.18
C TYR A 418 -24.06 12.12 -7.73
N ALA A 419 -24.55 11.78 -6.54
CA ALA A 419 -24.54 10.41 -6.03
C ALA A 419 -25.32 9.45 -6.94
N LYS A 420 -26.50 9.88 -7.43
CA LYS A 420 -27.30 9.16 -8.42
C LYS A 420 -26.53 8.95 -9.73
N ALA A 421 -25.77 9.94 -10.20
CA ALA A 421 -24.97 9.81 -11.42
C ALA A 421 -23.80 8.81 -11.24
N VAL A 422 -23.10 8.86 -10.10
CA VAL A 422 -22.05 7.87 -9.76
C VAL A 422 -22.64 6.46 -9.68
N LEU A 423 -23.76 6.29 -8.97
CA LEU A 423 -24.41 4.99 -8.80
C LEU A 423 -24.97 4.43 -10.11
N ASN A 424 -25.44 5.28 -11.02
CA ASN A 424 -25.93 4.85 -12.33
C ASN A 424 -24.83 4.66 -13.37
N HIS A 425 -23.58 5.06 -13.09
CA HIS A 425 -22.46 4.82 -13.98
C HIS A 425 -22.29 3.31 -14.21
N VAL A 426 -22.27 2.91 -15.48
CA VAL A 426 -22.02 1.53 -15.90
C VAL A 426 -20.53 1.38 -16.11
N ASN A 427 -19.89 0.54 -15.30
CA ASN A 427 -18.50 0.18 -15.50
C ASN A 427 -18.40 -0.72 -16.75
N PRO A 428 -17.69 -0.32 -17.82
CA PRO A 428 -17.64 -1.09 -19.07
C PRO A 428 -16.93 -2.44 -18.91
N TYR A 429 -16.09 -2.63 -17.90
CA TYR A 429 -15.38 -3.87 -17.62
C TYR A 429 -16.21 -4.90 -16.86
N THR A 430 -17.11 -4.47 -15.97
CA THR A 430 -18.03 -5.39 -15.26
C THR A 430 -19.39 -5.51 -15.93
N GLY A 431 -19.77 -4.53 -16.76
CA GLY A 431 -21.09 -4.46 -17.38
C GLY A 431 -22.21 -4.11 -16.38
N LYS A 432 -21.87 -3.76 -15.14
CA LYS A 432 -22.84 -3.45 -14.08
C LYS A 432 -22.82 -1.95 -13.76
N ARG A 433 -23.97 -1.43 -13.35
CA ARG A 433 -24.04 -0.14 -12.67
C ARG A 433 -23.40 -0.29 -11.29
N TYR A 434 -22.76 0.75 -10.78
CA TYR A 434 -22.26 0.72 -9.39
C TYR A 434 -23.37 0.54 -8.35
N ALA A 435 -24.61 0.96 -8.64
CA ALA A 435 -25.76 0.67 -7.78
C ALA A 435 -26.05 -0.83 -7.58
N ASP A 436 -25.58 -1.69 -8.51
CA ASP A 436 -25.84 -3.12 -8.53
C ASP A 436 -24.58 -3.97 -8.26
N ASP A 437 -23.40 -3.36 -8.13
CA ASP A 437 -22.14 -4.10 -8.10
C ASP A 437 -21.80 -4.64 -6.70
N GLU A 438 -21.59 -5.95 -6.61
CA GLU A 438 -21.35 -6.70 -5.38
C GLU A 438 -20.00 -6.40 -4.72
N ALA A 439 -19.06 -5.81 -5.46
CA ALA A 439 -17.76 -5.47 -4.91
C ALA A 439 -17.80 -4.20 -4.03
N ILE A 440 -18.88 -3.41 -4.06
CA ILE A 440 -19.01 -2.26 -3.16
C ILE A 440 -19.56 -2.74 -1.82
N ALA A 441 -18.75 -2.64 -0.77
CA ALA A 441 -19.06 -3.10 0.58
C ALA A 441 -19.57 -2.00 1.50
N LEU A 442 -19.25 -0.74 1.23
CA LEU A 442 -19.57 0.40 2.09
C LEU A 442 -19.75 1.68 1.27
N HIS A 443 -20.62 2.55 1.75
CA HIS A 443 -20.74 3.94 1.27
C HIS A 443 -20.58 4.95 2.41
N GLU A 444 -20.10 6.13 2.08
CA GLU A 444 -20.00 7.28 2.97
C GLU A 444 -20.52 8.54 2.24
N ILE A 445 -21.46 9.28 2.86
CA ILE A 445 -22.12 10.44 2.22
C ILE A 445 -21.12 11.57 1.93
N GLY A 446 -20.18 11.82 2.83
CA GLY A 446 -19.04 12.69 2.55
C GLY A 446 -17.91 12.46 3.54
N ASN A 447 -16.76 13.08 3.34
CA ASN A 447 -15.53 12.81 4.09
C ASN A 447 -15.24 13.90 5.11
N GLU A 448 -15.07 13.55 6.38
CA GLU A 448 -14.77 14.48 7.48
C GLU A 448 -15.72 15.69 7.54
N ASN A 449 -17.02 15.43 7.32
CA ASN A 449 -18.10 16.39 7.42
C ASN A 449 -18.49 16.57 8.89
N ARG A 450 -17.73 17.41 9.58
CA ARG A 450 -17.84 17.65 11.03
C ARG A 450 -18.83 18.77 11.35
N LEU A 451 -20.05 18.73 10.80
CA LEU A 451 -21.00 19.86 10.85
C LEU A 451 -21.23 20.41 12.27
N ALA A 452 -21.47 19.53 13.25
CA ALA A 452 -21.70 19.95 14.63
C ALA A 452 -20.49 20.69 15.22
N LEU A 453 -19.27 20.20 14.95
CA LEU A 453 -18.04 20.87 15.37
C LEU A 453 -17.88 22.22 14.66
N GLU A 454 -17.94 22.23 13.34
CA GLU A 454 -17.61 23.40 12.51
C GLU A 454 -18.62 24.55 12.68
N LEU A 455 -19.92 24.23 12.73
CA LEU A 455 -20.97 25.24 12.76
C LEU A 455 -21.21 25.84 14.15
N ILE A 456 -21.04 25.06 15.21
CA ILE A 456 -21.23 25.53 16.59
C ILE A 456 -19.92 26.10 17.15
N TYR A 457 -18.79 25.43 16.90
CA TYR A 457 -17.50 25.74 17.54
C TYR A 457 -16.45 26.30 16.58
N GLY A 458 -16.48 25.92 15.30
CA GLY A 458 -15.42 26.26 14.32
C GLY A 458 -15.59 27.60 13.59
N GLY A 459 -16.50 28.47 14.05
CA GLY A 459 -16.74 29.77 13.41
C GLY A 459 -17.28 29.69 11.99
N LEU A 460 -17.78 28.53 11.54
CA LEU A 460 -18.24 28.35 10.16
C LEU A 460 -19.39 29.32 9.83
N TYR A 461 -20.35 29.48 10.74
CA TYR A 461 -21.53 30.31 10.51
C TYR A 461 -21.16 31.74 10.08
N ALA A 462 -20.24 32.38 10.82
CA ALA A 462 -19.78 33.74 10.53
C ALA A 462 -18.98 33.86 9.22
N ARG A 463 -18.36 32.77 8.76
CA ARG A 463 -17.58 32.73 7.50
C ARG A 463 -18.44 32.49 6.26
N LEU A 464 -19.67 32.02 6.41
CA LEU A 464 -20.56 31.79 5.27
C LEU A 464 -21.05 33.14 4.69
N PRO A 465 -21.22 33.28 3.36
CA PRO A 465 -21.95 34.39 2.75
C PRO A 465 -23.34 34.54 3.35
N GLN A 466 -23.82 35.79 3.42
CA GLN A 466 -25.11 36.13 4.02
C GLN A 466 -26.25 35.23 3.54
N TYR A 467 -26.31 34.96 2.23
CA TYR A 467 -27.30 34.05 1.64
C TYR A 467 -27.42 32.72 2.42
N PHE A 468 -26.30 32.07 2.77
CA PHE A 468 -26.33 30.79 3.48
C PHE A 468 -26.57 30.94 4.98
N GLN A 469 -26.17 32.06 5.59
CA GLN A 469 -26.55 32.39 6.96
C GLN A 469 -28.08 32.54 7.09
N ASP A 470 -28.70 33.19 6.11
CA ASP A 470 -30.15 33.38 6.03
C ASP A 470 -30.84 32.01 5.91
N ARG A 471 -30.37 31.11 5.03
CA ARG A 471 -30.92 29.75 4.90
C ARG A 471 -30.85 28.94 6.20
N ILE A 472 -29.75 29.05 6.95
CA ILE A 472 -29.61 28.40 8.26
C ILE A 472 -30.63 28.98 9.25
N THR A 473 -30.72 30.31 9.32
CA THR A 473 -31.65 31.02 10.21
C THR A 473 -33.11 30.71 9.89
N GLU A 474 -33.48 30.66 8.61
CA GLU A 474 -34.82 30.27 8.16
C GLU A 474 -35.18 28.85 8.62
N LYS A 475 -34.29 27.87 8.37
CA LYS A 475 -34.52 26.48 8.79
C LYS A 475 -34.55 26.33 10.32
N PHE A 476 -33.76 27.12 11.05
CA PHE A 476 -33.81 27.15 12.52
C PHE A 476 -35.13 27.72 13.04
N ASN A 477 -35.62 28.84 12.49
CA ASN A 477 -36.92 29.40 12.85
C ASN A 477 -38.08 28.45 12.52
N ALA A 478 -38.02 27.77 11.37
CA ALA A 478 -39.00 26.75 11.02
C ALA A 478 -39.01 25.59 12.03
N TRP A 479 -37.83 25.12 12.45
CA TRP A 479 -37.69 24.09 13.48
C TRP A 479 -38.22 24.56 14.84
N LEU A 480 -37.92 25.79 15.25
CA LEU A 480 -38.47 26.38 16.49
C LEU A 480 -40.00 26.50 16.42
N LYS A 481 -40.55 26.89 15.27
CA LYS A 481 -41.99 27.02 15.07
C LYS A 481 -42.69 25.67 15.16
N HIS A 482 -42.07 24.63 14.62
CA HIS A 482 -42.56 23.26 14.79
C HIS A 482 -42.47 22.79 16.25
N THR A 483 -41.40 23.15 16.96
CA THR A 483 -41.12 22.68 18.33
C THR A 483 -41.96 23.39 19.40
N TYR A 484 -42.15 24.70 19.27
CA TYR A 484 -42.78 25.54 20.30
C TYR A 484 -44.15 26.09 19.89
N HIS A 485 -44.49 26.09 18.60
CA HIS A 485 -45.74 26.57 18.02
C HIS A 485 -46.02 28.09 18.15
N SER A 486 -45.61 28.75 19.25
CA SER A 486 -45.91 30.16 19.53
C SER A 486 -44.76 30.87 20.25
N ASP A 487 -44.72 32.21 20.13
CA ASP A 487 -43.81 33.09 20.88
C ASP A 487 -43.90 32.87 22.39
N ALA A 488 -45.12 32.73 22.93
CA ALA A 488 -45.34 32.54 24.36
C ALA A 488 -44.69 31.23 24.88
N ALA A 489 -44.82 30.14 24.12
CA ALA A 489 -44.22 28.86 24.49
C ALA A 489 -42.70 28.87 24.37
N LEU A 490 -42.15 29.49 23.31
CA LEU A 490 -40.71 29.68 23.15
C LEU A 490 -40.14 30.53 24.30
N HIS A 491 -40.78 31.67 24.61
CA HIS A 491 -40.38 32.52 25.72
C HIS A 491 -40.47 31.79 27.06
N LYS A 492 -41.50 30.96 27.28
CA LYS A 492 -41.60 30.13 28.49
C LYS A 492 -40.45 29.13 28.60
N ALA A 493 -40.03 28.52 27.50
CA ALA A 493 -38.95 27.54 27.49
C ALA A 493 -37.56 28.17 27.65
N TRP A 494 -37.33 29.30 26.98
CA TRP A 494 -36.03 29.99 26.99
C TRP A 494 -35.89 31.01 28.11
N GLY A 495 -36.99 31.48 28.70
CA GLY A 495 -37.02 32.52 29.73
C GLY A 495 -36.81 33.93 29.21
N LYS A 496 -36.00 34.12 28.15
CA LYS A 496 -35.70 35.42 27.52
C LYS A 496 -35.51 35.27 26.01
N LEU A 497 -36.06 36.23 25.26
CA LEU A 497 -35.74 36.48 23.85
C LEU A 497 -34.92 37.78 23.73
N GLN A 498 -34.15 37.93 22.67
CA GLN A 498 -33.50 39.22 22.39
C GLN A 498 -34.55 40.26 21.95
N LYS A 499 -34.20 41.54 22.05
CA LYS A 499 -35.10 42.63 21.68
C LYS A 499 -35.44 42.53 20.18
N GLY A 500 -36.73 42.44 19.87
CA GLY A 500 -37.24 42.36 18.49
C GLY A 500 -37.31 40.94 17.91
N GLU A 501 -36.82 39.93 18.64
CA GLU A 501 -36.99 38.53 18.25
C GLU A 501 -38.43 38.07 18.44
N SER A 502 -38.99 37.43 17.42
CA SER A 502 -40.27 36.77 17.46
C SER A 502 -40.29 35.53 16.56
N LEU A 503 -40.87 34.46 17.10
CA LEU A 503 -41.12 33.23 16.37
C LEU A 503 -42.15 33.44 15.25
N SER A 504 -43.20 34.22 15.50
CA SER A 504 -44.21 34.54 14.49
C SER A 504 -43.65 35.34 13.31
N MET A 505 -42.66 36.21 13.57
CA MET A 505 -41.94 36.97 12.54
C MET A 505 -40.78 36.18 11.88
N ALA A 506 -40.51 34.96 12.35
CA ALA A 506 -39.43 34.10 11.87
C ALA A 506 -38.04 34.78 11.85
N ASN A 507 -37.75 35.64 12.85
CA ASN A 507 -36.52 36.41 12.93
C ASN A 507 -35.66 36.08 14.18
N ILE A 508 -35.84 34.90 14.79
CA ILE A 508 -34.98 34.43 15.87
C ILE A 508 -33.59 34.14 15.30
N ALA A 509 -32.53 34.73 15.86
CA ALA A 509 -31.17 34.50 15.34
C ALA A 509 -30.70 33.05 15.61
N PHE A 510 -29.92 32.48 14.69
CA PHE A 510 -29.22 31.21 14.95
C PHE A 510 -27.99 31.45 15.85
N ALA A 511 -28.20 31.35 17.17
CA ALA A 511 -27.21 31.65 18.20
C ALA A 511 -27.58 30.96 19.53
N PRO A 512 -26.62 30.73 20.45
CA PRO A 512 -25.20 31.07 20.32
C PRO A 512 -24.41 30.04 19.50
N VAL A 513 -23.46 30.55 18.73
CA VAL A 513 -22.42 29.81 18.01
C VAL A 513 -21.13 30.63 18.08
N ALA A 514 -19.98 29.99 17.91
CA ALA A 514 -18.71 30.69 17.79
C ALA A 514 -18.73 31.63 16.56
N LEU A 515 -18.40 32.90 16.76
CA LEU A 515 -18.26 33.89 15.68
C LEU A 515 -16.80 34.04 15.24
N ASP A 516 -15.87 33.85 16.18
CA ASP A 516 -14.47 33.53 15.89
C ASP A 516 -14.13 32.17 16.53
N ALA A 517 -13.17 31.48 15.93
CA ALA A 517 -12.61 30.27 16.51
C ALA A 517 -11.13 30.17 16.15
N HIS A 518 -10.30 29.86 17.15
CA HIS A 518 -8.90 29.55 16.94
C HIS A 518 -8.69 28.04 16.91
N GLU A 519 -7.94 27.57 15.91
CA GLU A 519 -7.59 26.15 15.83
C GLU A 519 -6.68 25.76 17.00
N LYS A 520 -7.12 24.82 17.84
CA LYS A 520 -6.27 24.12 18.83
C LYS A 520 -5.25 23.29 18.05
N THR A 521 -4.02 23.78 17.96
CA THR A 521 -2.91 23.01 17.37
C THR A 521 -2.28 22.10 18.42
N GLU A 522 -3.02 21.11 18.91
CA GLU A 522 -2.53 20.28 20.01
C GLU A 522 -2.17 18.82 19.66
N ALA A 523 -2.65 18.19 18.57
CA ALA A 523 -2.15 16.84 18.18
C ALA A 523 -2.48 16.35 16.74
N GLY A 524 -1.83 16.82 15.67
CA GLY A 524 -1.89 16.15 14.35
C GLY A 524 -2.60 16.89 13.22
N ALA A 525 -3.15 16.15 12.25
CA ALA A 525 -3.64 16.64 10.94
C ALA A 525 -5.05 17.24 10.95
N THR A 526 -5.81 17.09 12.04
CA THR A 526 -7.22 17.46 12.18
C THR A 526 -7.39 18.62 13.17
N THR A 527 -8.29 19.55 12.85
CA THR A 527 -8.56 20.76 13.62
C THR A 527 -9.56 20.51 14.75
N ASP A 528 -9.19 20.85 15.99
CA ASP A 528 -10.12 21.13 17.10
C ASP A 528 -10.13 22.66 17.35
N TYR A 529 -11.06 23.20 18.14
CA TYR A 529 -11.22 24.66 18.31
C TYR A 529 -11.19 25.10 19.78
N ASP A 530 -10.44 26.17 20.05
CA ASP A 530 -10.55 27.00 21.26
C ASP A 530 -11.63 28.03 20.97
N ALA A 531 -12.89 27.65 21.22
CA ALA A 531 -14.04 28.51 20.96
C ALA A 531 -14.76 28.80 22.27
N ASN A 532 -14.75 30.08 22.65
CA ASN A 532 -15.52 30.54 23.80
C ASN A 532 -16.95 30.86 23.34
N ILE A 533 -17.87 29.91 23.48
CA ILE A 533 -19.31 30.15 23.27
C ILE A 533 -19.90 30.78 24.53
N GLN A 534 -19.26 31.83 25.04
CA GLN A 534 -19.82 32.63 26.13
C GLN A 534 -20.90 33.53 25.57
N SER A 535 -22.10 33.42 26.13
CA SER A 535 -23.25 34.19 25.68
C SER A 535 -24.14 34.53 26.87
N ASP A 536 -24.72 35.72 26.85
CA ASP A 536 -25.82 36.13 27.74
C ASP A 536 -27.16 35.51 27.32
N LEU A 537 -27.17 34.71 26.26
CA LEU A 537 -28.32 33.99 25.76
C LEU A 537 -28.68 32.80 26.69
N PRO A 538 -29.97 32.43 26.75
CA PRO A 538 -30.39 31.32 27.60
C PRO A 538 -29.71 30.00 27.28
N ARG A 539 -29.32 29.25 28.31
CA ARG A 539 -28.76 27.89 28.19
C ARG A 539 -29.64 26.96 27.34
N LYS A 540 -30.96 27.01 27.53
CA LYS A 540 -31.91 26.21 26.73
C LYS A 540 -31.86 26.51 25.22
N ARG A 541 -31.53 27.75 24.84
CA ARG A 541 -31.33 28.14 23.44
C ARG A 541 -30.11 27.45 22.82
N LEU A 542 -28.97 27.40 23.53
CA LEU A 542 -27.79 26.64 23.10
C LEU A 542 -28.12 25.14 22.94
N HIS A 543 -28.90 24.58 23.87
CA HIS A 543 -29.32 23.18 23.76
C HIS A 543 -30.20 22.95 22.53
N ASP A 544 -31.01 23.93 22.15
CA ASP A 544 -31.85 23.86 20.96
C ASP A 544 -31.06 24.07 19.66
N VAL A 545 -29.98 24.85 19.68
CA VAL A 545 -29.00 24.91 18.59
C VAL A 545 -28.41 23.53 18.31
N HIS A 546 -27.94 22.83 19.35
CA HIS A 546 -27.43 21.46 19.20
C HIS A 546 -28.49 20.49 18.68
N ARG A 547 -29.71 20.51 19.26
CA ARG A 547 -30.81 19.65 18.81
C ARG A 547 -31.20 19.92 17.35
N PHE A 548 -31.23 21.18 16.94
CA PHE A 548 -31.47 21.55 15.56
C PHE A 548 -30.40 20.95 14.64
N ILE A 549 -29.12 21.06 14.99
CA ILE A 549 -28.03 20.48 14.19
C ILE A 549 -28.12 18.95 14.12
N TYR A 550 -28.39 18.27 15.23
CA TYR A 550 -28.64 16.82 15.22
C TYR A 550 -29.83 16.45 14.32
N ALA A 551 -30.93 17.22 14.38
CA ALA A 551 -32.08 17.02 13.51
C ALA A 551 -31.72 17.23 12.02
N ARG A 552 -30.90 18.23 11.69
CA ARG A 552 -30.45 18.47 10.30
C ARG A 552 -29.57 17.33 9.77
N ILE A 553 -28.66 16.81 10.59
CA ILE A 553 -27.78 15.69 10.21
C ILE A 553 -28.59 14.41 10.03
N SER A 554 -29.49 14.11 10.98
CA SER A 554 -30.38 12.96 10.90
C SER A 554 -31.32 13.02 9.69
N ASP A 555 -31.96 14.18 9.44
CA ASP A 555 -32.80 14.41 8.25
C ASP A 555 -32.01 14.23 6.96
N HIS A 556 -30.82 14.82 6.86
CA HIS A 556 -29.96 14.68 5.69
C HIS A 556 -29.62 13.21 5.42
N TYR A 557 -29.20 12.46 6.46
CA TYR A 557 -28.91 11.04 6.34
C TYR A 557 -30.12 10.23 5.88
N GLN A 558 -31.28 10.41 6.53
CA GLN A 558 -32.51 9.67 6.20
C GLN A 558 -32.98 9.96 4.78
N ARG A 559 -33.00 11.23 4.37
CA ARG A 559 -33.42 11.60 3.01
C ARG A 559 -32.43 11.14 1.95
N PHE A 560 -31.14 11.34 2.17
CA PHE A 560 -30.11 10.93 1.22
C PHE A 560 -30.14 9.42 1.00
N THR A 561 -30.21 8.65 2.09
CA THR A 561 -30.30 7.18 2.00
C THR A 561 -31.58 6.75 1.29
N ALA A 562 -32.75 7.32 1.62
CA ALA A 562 -33.99 7.03 0.91
C ALA A 562 -33.89 7.34 -0.60
N ASP A 563 -33.25 8.45 -0.96
CA ASP A 563 -33.06 8.87 -2.35
C ASP A 563 -32.20 7.91 -3.19
N VAL A 564 -31.24 7.20 -2.57
CA VAL A 564 -30.30 6.32 -3.29
C VAL A 564 -30.61 4.83 -3.18
N ARG A 565 -31.27 4.38 -2.10
CA ARG A 565 -31.57 2.96 -1.86
C ARG A 565 -32.42 2.32 -2.97
N ALA A 566 -33.27 3.10 -3.65
CA ALA A 566 -34.12 2.60 -4.74
C ALA A 566 -33.39 2.38 -6.08
N LEU A 567 -32.11 2.76 -6.20
CA LEU A 567 -31.43 2.79 -7.49
C LEU A 567 -30.93 1.43 -7.98
N GLY A 568 -30.62 0.49 -7.08
CA GLY A 568 -30.04 -0.79 -7.46
C GLY A 568 -29.91 -1.77 -6.29
N LYS A 569 -29.67 -3.04 -6.61
CA LYS A 569 -29.72 -4.15 -5.64
C LYS A 569 -28.63 -4.04 -4.56
N GLY A 570 -27.46 -3.51 -4.92
CA GLY A 570 -26.34 -3.36 -4.01
C GLY A 570 -26.52 -2.18 -3.06
N ILE A 571 -26.72 -0.98 -3.63
CA ILE A 571 -26.98 0.21 -2.82
C ILE A 571 -28.22 0.06 -1.94
N ALA A 572 -29.19 -0.79 -2.27
CA ALA A 572 -30.34 -1.10 -1.42
C ALA A 572 -29.98 -1.81 -0.09
N GLN A 573 -28.83 -2.50 -0.02
CA GLN A 573 -28.45 -3.38 1.11
C GLN A 573 -27.17 -2.93 1.82
N VAL A 574 -26.21 -2.40 1.07
CA VAL A 574 -24.87 -2.04 1.56
C VAL A 574 -24.92 -0.94 2.63
N PRO A 575 -24.18 -1.03 3.74
CA PRO A 575 -24.18 0.01 4.79
C PRO A 575 -23.73 1.40 4.29
N ILE A 576 -24.40 2.45 4.77
CA ILE A 576 -24.10 3.85 4.46
C ILE A 576 -23.80 4.62 5.76
N ASN A 577 -22.62 5.23 5.83
CA ASN A 577 -22.27 6.18 6.89
C ASN A 577 -22.42 7.64 6.42
N ILE A 578 -22.58 8.56 7.37
CA ILE A 578 -22.62 10.00 7.15
C ILE A 578 -21.22 10.52 6.79
N SER A 579 -20.25 10.30 7.68
CA SER A 579 -18.88 10.77 7.51
C SER A 579 -17.90 10.22 8.55
N GLY A 580 -16.60 10.27 8.25
CA GLY A 580 -15.52 10.01 9.20
C GLY A 580 -15.32 11.13 10.23
N GLY A 581 -15.03 10.74 11.48
CA GLY A 581 -14.72 11.66 12.57
C GLY A 581 -13.26 11.61 13.03
N ALA A 582 -12.78 12.70 13.62
CA ALA A 582 -11.49 12.75 14.31
C ALA A 582 -11.49 13.88 15.34
N GLY A 583 -10.65 13.78 16.37
CA GLY A 583 -10.59 14.76 17.46
C GLY A 583 -11.48 14.38 18.64
N GLU A 584 -11.71 15.34 19.54
CA GLU A 584 -12.17 15.07 20.91
C GLU A 584 -13.62 15.52 21.17
N ASN A 585 -14.26 16.16 20.19
CA ASN A 585 -15.58 16.76 20.34
C ASN A 585 -16.70 15.70 20.37
N ILE A 586 -17.36 15.57 21.52
CA ILE A 586 -18.43 14.60 21.78
C ILE A 586 -19.67 14.86 20.90
N PRO A 587 -20.19 16.10 20.76
CA PRO A 587 -21.31 16.39 19.85
C PRO A 587 -21.08 15.95 18.41
N MET A 588 -19.86 16.15 17.89
CA MET A 588 -19.49 15.67 16.56
C MET A 588 -19.59 14.15 16.49
N HIS A 589 -18.97 13.41 17.41
CA HIS A 589 -19.02 11.95 17.39
C HIS A 589 -20.43 11.40 17.60
N ALA A 590 -21.24 12.04 18.44
CA ALA A 590 -22.65 11.71 18.59
C ALA A 590 -23.41 11.86 17.25
N SER A 591 -23.17 12.94 16.51
CA SER A 591 -23.80 13.15 15.20
C SER A 591 -23.33 12.16 14.12
N LEU A 592 -22.03 11.84 14.09
CA LEU A 592 -21.47 10.88 13.13
C LEU A 592 -21.88 9.44 13.45
N SER A 593 -22.23 9.15 14.71
CA SER A 593 -22.76 7.86 15.11
C SER A 593 -24.15 7.53 14.57
N MET A 594 -24.84 8.47 13.90
CA MET A 594 -26.20 8.26 13.40
C MET A 594 -26.29 7.40 12.13
N GLY A 595 -25.17 7.15 11.43
CA GLY A 595 -25.12 6.28 10.26
C GLY A 595 -25.23 4.79 10.57
N ASP A 596 -25.28 3.95 9.53
CA ASP A 596 -25.33 2.47 9.66
C ASP A 596 -24.10 1.92 10.39
N PHE A 597 -22.95 2.56 10.22
CA PHE A 597 -21.69 2.25 10.90
C PHE A 597 -20.98 3.54 11.31
N TYR A 598 -20.05 3.45 12.28
CA TYR A 598 -19.23 4.57 12.73
C TYR A 598 -17.81 4.43 12.19
N CYS A 599 -17.16 5.54 11.84
CA CYS A 599 -15.75 5.51 11.52
C CYS A 599 -14.91 6.69 12.05
N PHE A 600 -13.65 6.39 12.37
CA PHE A 600 -12.69 7.31 12.99
C PHE A 600 -11.37 7.39 12.20
N GLY A 601 -10.73 8.55 12.17
CA GLY A 601 -9.46 8.79 11.49
C GLY A 601 -8.32 8.87 12.50
N ASN A 602 -7.23 8.12 12.30
CA ASN A 602 -6.13 8.08 13.24
C ASN A 602 -4.77 8.28 12.56
N TYR A 603 -3.95 9.21 13.03
CA TYR A 603 -2.62 9.44 12.46
C TYR A 603 -1.53 9.48 13.52
N GLY A 604 -0.53 8.62 13.37
CA GLY A 604 0.69 8.55 14.17
C GLY A 604 1.70 9.65 13.81
N PHE A 605 2.40 10.13 14.85
CA PHE A 605 3.48 11.09 14.75
C PHE A 605 4.55 10.79 15.81
N ALA A 606 5.66 10.17 15.42
CA ALA A 606 6.75 9.87 16.35
C ALA A 606 7.62 11.08 16.66
N THR A 607 7.85 11.99 15.70
CA THR A 607 8.68 13.19 15.93
C THR A 607 7.97 14.17 16.86
N ARG A 608 8.42 14.21 18.11
CA ARG A 608 7.80 14.91 19.23
C ARG A 608 8.87 15.58 20.09
N GLN A 609 9.67 16.46 19.48
CA GLN A 609 10.84 17.09 20.11
C GLN A 609 10.54 17.83 21.44
N ASN A 610 9.28 18.21 21.66
CA ASN A 610 8.84 18.91 22.87
C ASN A 610 8.34 17.94 23.96
N GLU A 611 8.15 16.66 23.65
CA GLU A 611 7.66 15.62 24.57
C GLU A 611 8.80 14.69 25.05
N ILE A 612 10.02 14.86 24.53
CA ILE A 612 11.18 14.01 24.82
C ILE A 612 12.41 14.88 25.05
N ALA A 613 13.22 14.53 26.06
CA ALA A 613 14.41 15.29 26.42
C ALA A 613 15.49 15.22 25.33
N LYS A 614 16.26 16.30 25.15
CA LYS A 614 17.28 16.39 24.09
C LYS A 614 18.43 15.38 24.22
N ASP A 615 18.66 14.90 25.44
CA ASP A 615 19.65 13.88 25.80
C ASP A 615 19.10 12.45 25.76
N ASP A 616 17.80 12.26 25.47
CA ASP A 616 17.23 10.92 25.29
C ASP A 616 17.84 10.24 24.04
N PRO A 617 18.25 8.96 24.13
CA PRO A 617 18.79 8.22 22.98
C PRO A 617 17.87 8.15 21.76
N ASN A 618 16.56 8.30 21.97
CA ASN A 618 15.56 8.27 20.92
C ASN A 618 15.16 9.68 20.45
N TYR A 619 15.72 10.76 21.03
CA TYR A 619 15.40 12.13 20.61
C TYR A 619 15.55 12.30 19.08
N PRO A 620 14.55 12.88 18.39
CA PRO A 620 13.33 13.53 18.87
C PRO A 620 12.08 12.64 18.77
N PHE A 621 12.22 11.31 18.79
CA PHE A 621 11.17 10.35 18.51
C PHE A 621 10.58 9.70 19.76
N VAL A 622 9.25 9.74 19.88
CA VAL A 622 8.49 8.97 20.89
C VAL A 622 8.02 7.66 20.27
N SER A 623 8.35 6.54 20.90
CA SER A 623 8.00 5.19 20.41
C SER A 623 6.53 4.81 20.60
N ARG A 624 5.83 5.50 21.51
CA ARG A 624 4.48 5.15 22.01
C ARG A 624 4.41 3.80 22.73
N LEU A 625 5.52 3.09 22.88
CA LEU A 625 5.67 1.89 23.72
C LEU A 625 6.09 2.24 25.15
N ASN A 626 6.75 3.37 25.34
CA ASN A 626 7.25 3.89 26.61
C ASN A 626 6.17 4.50 27.52
N GLN A 627 4.91 4.28 27.20
CA GLN A 627 3.75 4.81 27.90
C GLN A 627 2.57 3.86 27.75
N MET A 628 1.48 4.15 28.46
CA MET A 628 0.23 3.40 28.36
C MET A 628 -0.23 3.27 26.90
N PRO A 629 -0.73 2.08 26.47
CA PRO A 629 -1.26 1.92 25.13
C PRO A 629 -2.33 2.98 24.84
N MET A 630 -2.25 3.58 23.66
CA MET A 630 -3.14 4.66 23.24
C MET A 630 -3.20 4.76 21.73
N LEU A 631 -4.31 5.27 21.21
CA LEU A 631 -4.38 5.82 19.87
C LEU A 631 -4.31 7.35 19.93
N GLU A 632 -3.79 7.95 18.86
CA GLU A 632 -3.74 9.41 18.74
C GLU A 632 -5.17 9.98 18.69
N ARG A 633 -5.39 11.20 19.17
CA ARG A 633 -6.74 11.82 19.23
C ARG A 633 -7.81 10.98 19.95
N HIS A 634 -7.40 10.07 20.82
CA HIS A 634 -8.30 9.27 21.65
C HIS A 634 -9.21 8.33 20.84
N GLY A 635 -8.79 7.89 19.65
CA GLY A 635 -9.59 6.98 18.81
C GLY A 635 -9.95 5.66 19.50
N ASP A 636 -9.16 5.24 20.48
CA ASP A 636 -9.40 4.09 21.35
C ASP A 636 -10.55 4.28 22.36
N LEU A 637 -11.15 5.47 22.41
CA LEU A 637 -12.21 5.83 23.36
C LEU A 637 -13.57 6.10 22.68
N PHE A 638 -13.70 5.84 21.38
CA PHE A 638 -14.91 6.15 20.60
C PHE A 638 -15.57 4.92 19.95
N THR A 639 -15.46 3.73 20.53
CA THR A 639 -16.17 2.54 20.04
C THR A 639 -17.68 2.70 20.24
N VAL A 640 -18.42 3.07 19.19
CA VAL A 640 -19.88 3.25 19.27
C VAL A 640 -20.59 1.91 19.45
N ALA A 641 -21.46 1.84 20.45
CA ALA A 641 -22.22 0.65 20.77
C ALA A 641 -23.25 0.31 19.67
N GLY A 642 -23.47 -0.98 19.45
CA GLY A 642 -24.62 -1.45 18.66
C GLY A 642 -24.46 -1.42 17.14
N LYS A 643 -23.26 -1.12 16.62
CA LYS A 643 -23.01 -1.06 15.17
C LYS A 643 -21.55 -1.33 14.80
N PRO A 644 -21.24 -1.53 13.51
CA PRO A 644 -19.87 -1.67 13.06
C PRO A 644 -19.06 -0.41 13.32
N ASN A 645 -17.79 -0.59 13.68
CA ASN A 645 -16.83 0.49 13.90
C ASN A 645 -15.61 0.27 12.99
N LEU A 646 -15.17 1.31 12.28
CA LEU A 646 -14.05 1.20 11.35
C LEU A 646 -13.09 2.38 11.48
N PHE A 647 -11.81 2.16 11.17
CA PHE A 647 -10.95 3.27 10.80
C PHE A 647 -11.08 3.56 9.30
N TYR A 648 -11.62 4.74 8.95
CA TYR A 648 -11.68 5.13 7.54
C TYR A 648 -10.29 5.47 6.99
N GLU A 649 -9.42 6.04 7.84
CA GLU A 649 -8.04 6.38 7.51
C GLU A 649 -7.12 6.19 8.72
N VAL A 650 -6.09 5.38 8.55
CA VAL A 650 -4.99 5.22 9.50
C VAL A 650 -3.63 5.41 8.84
N GLY A 651 -2.66 5.96 9.55
CA GLY A 651 -1.30 6.05 9.01
C GLY A 651 -0.31 6.65 9.98
N ASP A 652 0.97 6.43 9.71
CA ASP A 652 2.06 6.92 10.53
C ASP A 652 3.12 7.61 9.68
N HIS A 653 3.56 8.78 10.15
CA HIS A 653 4.40 9.70 9.39
C HIS A 653 5.87 9.31 9.47
N ARG A 654 6.59 9.50 8.35
CA ARG A 654 8.05 9.46 8.33
C ARG A 654 8.67 10.84 8.61
N PRO A 655 9.85 10.91 9.22
CA PRO A 655 10.63 9.77 9.75
C PRO A 655 10.02 9.22 11.04
N ASN A 656 10.02 7.88 11.17
CA ASN A 656 9.70 7.19 12.42
C ASN A 656 10.51 5.89 12.51
N PRO A 657 11.46 5.77 13.46
CA PRO A 657 12.23 4.54 13.64
C PRO A 657 11.43 3.38 14.28
N PHE A 658 10.27 3.67 14.89
CA PHE A 658 9.40 2.71 15.59
C PHE A 658 8.12 2.36 14.81
N LYS A 659 8.11 2.66 13.49
CA LYS A 659 6.92 2.58 12.63
C LYS A 659 6.21 1.21 12.62
N THR A 660 6.93 0.14 12.93
CA THR A 660 6.41 -1.23 12.93
C THR A 660 5.38 -1.48 14.04
N TYR A 661 5.39 -0.66 15.11
CA TYR A 661 4.40 -0.76 16.18
C TYR A 661 3.02 -0.24 15.77
N TYR A 662 2.95 0.75 14.88
CA TYR A 662 1.68 1.41 14.56
C TYR A 662 0.64 0.44 13.95
N PRO A 663 0.93 -0.37 12.91
CA PRO A 663 -0.04 -1.33 12.38
C PRO A 663 -0.48 -2.37 13.42
N LEU A 664 0.45 -2.86 14.25
CA LEU A 664 0.14 -3.80 15.33
C LEU A 664 -0.85 -3.17 16.33
N ARG A 665 -0.63 -1.91 16.72
CA ARG A 665 -1.51 -1.18 17.63
C ARG A 665 -2.91 -0.96 17.06
N ILE A 666 -3.04 -0.72 15.75
CA ILE A 666 -4.34 -0.66 15.07
C ILE A 666 -5.03 -2.02 15.12
N ALA A 667 -4.32 -3.11 14.80
CA ALA A 667 -4.89 -4.47 14.87
C ALA A 667 -5.35 -4.82 16.29
N LEU A 668 -4.53 -4.55 17.32
CA LEU A 668 -4.88 -4.81 18.72
C LEU A 668 -6.09 -4.01 19.18
N ASN A 669 -6.22 -2.75 18.78
CA ASN A 669 -7.43 -1.98 19.04
C ASN A 669 -8.64 -2.62 18.36
N CYS A 670 -8.54 -2.98 17.07
CA CYS A 670 -9.65 -3.60 16.37
C CYS A 670 -10.09 -4.93 16.99
N ILE A 671 -9.14 -5.76 17.43
CA ILE A 671 -9.43 -7.02 18.12
C ILE A 671 -10.11 -6.76 19.46
N ASN A 672 -9.48 -5.98 20.34
CA ASN A 672 -9.95 -5.76 21.71
C ASN A 672 -11.31 -5.03 21.74
N GLN A 673 -11.45 -3.99 20.91
CA GLN A 673 -12.68 -3.21 20.82
C GLN A 673 -13.74 -3.89 19.96
N ASP A 674 -13.41 -4.99 19.28
CA ASP A 674 -14.29 -5.71 18.36
C ASP A 674 -14.75 -4.87 17.15
N TRP A 675 -13.84 -4.06 16.60
CA TRP A 675 -14.10 -3.26 15.39
C TRP A 675 -14.10 -4.12 14.13
N ASP A 676 -14.68 -3.60 13.06
CA ASP A 676 -14.87 -4.27 11.78
C ASP A 676 -13.76 -3.97 10.78
N GLY A 677 -12.88 -2.99 11.04
CA GLY A 677 -11.61 -2.91 10.31
C GLY A 677 -10.94 -1.56 10.21
N ALA A 678 -9.96 -1.45 9.31
CA ALA A 678 -9.16 -0.25 9.09
C ALA A 678 -8.68 -0.10 7.64
N CYS A 679 -8.60 1.13 7.14
CA CYS A 679 -7.99 1.46 5.84
C CYS A 679 -6.78 2.40 5.98
N PHE A 680 -5.62 1.98 5.46
CA PHE A 680 -4.36 2.74 5.59
C PHE A 680 -4.21 3.86 4.54
N PHE A 681 -3.87 5.07 4.98
CA PHE A 681 -3.57 6.25 4.17
C PHE A 681 -2.07 6.31 3.81
N GLN A 682 -1.64 6.64 2.59
CA GLN A 682 -2.25 6.48 1.27
C GLN A 682 -1.37 5.43 0.57
N TRP A 683 -1.95 4.53 -0.25
CA TRP A 683 -1.16 3.49 -0.91
C TRP A 683 -0.01 4.09 -1.75
N ASP A 684 -0.33 4.80 -2.82
CA ASP A 684 0.63 5.30 -3.82
C ASP A 684 0.28 6.73 -4.27
N ASN A 685 1.26 7.49 -4.78
CA ASN A 685 0.96 8.57 -5.71
C ASN A 685 2.00 8.68 -6.85
N TYR A 686 1.52 8.99 -8.06
CA TYR A 686 2.36 9.15 -9.25
C TYR A 686 3.49 10.18 -9.05
N THR A 687 3.23 11.28 -8.33
CA THR A 687 4.23 12.31 -8.02
C THR A 687 5.46 11.75 -7.29
N SER A 688 5.29 10.74 -6.43
CA SER A 688 6.39 10.15 -5.66
C SER A 688 7.15 9.07 -6.42
N TYR A 689 6.51 8.41 -7.39
CA TYR A 689 7.04 7.15 -7.93
C TYR A 689 7.24 7.14 -9.45
N GLY A 690 6.64 8.06 -10.21
CA GLY A 690 6.64 8.00 -11.68
C GLY A 690 6.13 6.64 -12.17
N ASP A 691 6.58 6.17 -13.34
CA ASP A 691 6.18 4.86 -13.88
C ASP A 691 6.77 3.67 -13.11
N LEU A 692 5.99 2.59 -13.00
CA LEU A 692 6.30 1.35 -12.29
C LEU A 692 5.97 0.13 -13.15
N LYS A 693 6.97 -0.53 -13.74
CA LYS A 693 6.79 -1.63 -14.70
C LYS A 693 6.91 -3.02 -14.06
N LYS A 694 7.60 -3.12 -12.92
CA LYS A 694 7.85 -4.37 -12.18
C LYS A 694 7.96 -4.11 -10.68
N HIS A 695 7.79 -5.14 -9.86
CA HIS A 695 7.87 -5.04 -8.39
C HIS A 695 9.17 -4.41 -7.89
N ALA A 696 10.30 -4.72 -8.55
CA ALA A 696 11.60 -4.14 -8.21
C ALA A 696 11.65 -2.60 -8.33
N ASP A 697 10.78 -2.00 -9.15
CA ASP A 697 10.77 -0.56 -9.33
C ASP A 697 10.35 0.16 -8.04
N TYR A 698 9.46 -0.43 -7.22
CA TYR A 698 9.11 0.14 -5.91
C TYR A 698 10.35 0.30 -5.02
N GLY A 699 11.18 -0.73 -4.91
CA GLY A 699 12.42 -0.71 -4.11
C GLY A 699 13.50 0.25 -4.66
N ASN A 700 13.38 0.65 -5.93
CA ASN A 700 14.28 1.58 -6.61
C ASN A 700 13.76 3.03 -6.58
N ARG A 701 12.85 3.37 -5.66
CA ARG A 701 12.38 4.74 -5.40
C ARG A 701 12.69 5.13 -3.96
N LEU A 702 12.98 6.41 -3.76
CA LEU A 702 13.10 6.96 -2.41
C LEU A 702 11.79 6.78 -1.64
N LEU A 703 11.89 6.54 -0.34
CA LEU A 703 10.75 6.66 0.54
C LEU A 703 10.25 8.10 0.50
N PRO A 704 8.95 8.35 0.25
CA PRO A 704 8.40 9.68 0.26
C PRO A 704 8.58 10.32 1.65
N MET A 705 9.10 11.55 1.65
CA MET A 705 9.37 12.34 2.85
C MET A 705 8.52 13.61 2.82
N ALA A 706 8.14 14.10 4.01
CA ALA A 706 7.48 15.39 4.19
C ALA A 706 8.46 16.53 3.83
N GLY A 707 8.72 16.78 2.55
CA GLY A 707 9.56 17.88 2.07
C GLY A 707 8.86 18.59 0.92
N GLY A 708 8.01 19.54 1.26
CA GLY A 708 7.13 20.28 0.35
C GLY A 708 5.63 19.99 0.55
N TYR A 709 5.27 18.76 0.94
CA TYR A 709 3.90 18.36 1.26
C TYR A 709 3.89 17.45 2.50
N PRO A 710 3.21 17.82 3.60
CA PRO A 710 3.28 17.08 4.86
C PRO A 710 2.88 15.60 4.77
N ASN A 711 1.79 15.30 4.04
CA ASN A 711 1.27 13.95 3.95
C ASN A 711 2.08 13.04 3.01
N ALA A 712 3.09 13.56 2.30
CA ALA A 712 4.00 12.72 1.52
C ALA A 712 4.65 11.63 2.40
N GLY A 713 4.95 11.94 3.66
CA GLY A 713 5.51 10.98 4.62
C GLY A 713 4.59 9.81 4.98
N LEU A 714 3.32 9.81 4.56
CA LEU A 714 2.36 8.73 4.80
C LEU A 714 2.34 7.68 3.67
N VAL A 715 2.73 8.06 2.45
CA VAL A 715 2.68 7.20 1.25
C VAL A 715 3.52 5.95 1.47
N MET A 716 2.99 4.75 1.21
CA MET A 716 3.57 3.51 1.76
C MET A 716 3.93 2.42 0.75
N ALA A 717 3.55 2.53 -0.52
CA ALA A 717 3.70 1.45 -1.50
C ALA A 717 5.14 0.93 -1.71
N ASN A 718 6.18 1.68 -1.32
CA ASN A 718 7.59 1.25 -1.41
C ASN A 718 8.32 1.03 -0.08
N ASP A 719 7.65 1.13 1.08
CA ASP A 719 8.33 0.92 2.37
C ASP A 719 8.22 -0.54 2.81
N GLU A 720 9.24 -1.33 2.48
CA GLU A 720 9.35 -2.75 2.82
C GLU A 720 8.99 -3.04 4.28
N VAL A 721 9.56 -2.30 5.23
CA VAL A 721 9.36 -2.55 6.67
C VAL A 721 7.94 -2.20 7.10
N LYS A 722 7.39 -1.06 6.65
CA LYS A 722 6.01 -0.66 6.97
C LYS A 722 4.99 -1.63 6.37
N LEU A 723 5.20 -2.06 5.13
CA LEU A 723 4.28 -2.97 4.44
C LEU A 723 4.29 -4.38 5.06
N ALA A 724 5.45 -4.89 5.47
CA ALA A 724 5.52 -6.16 6.19
C ALA A 724 4.80 -6.09 7.55
N ALA A 725 4.92 -4.95 8.27
CA ALA A 725 4.17 -4.73 9.50
C ALA A 725 2.65 -4.67 9.28
N ILE A 726 2.20 -4.07 8.17
CA ILE A 726 0.77 -4.07 7.78
C ILE A 726 0.29 -5.49 7.44
N LYS A 727 1.12 -6.29 6.77
CA LYS A 727 0.80 -7.69 6.43
C LYS A 727 0.62 -8.53 7.70
N SER A 728 1.57 -8.51 8.62
CA SER A 728 1.48 -9.31 9.86
C SER A 728 0.38 -8.81 10.80
N ALA A 729 0.18 -7.50 10.94
CA ALA A 729 -0.93 -6.96 11.72
C ALA A 729 -2.30 -7.36 11.13
N GLY A 730 -2.43 -7.37 9.80
CA GLY A 730 -3.64 -7.84 9.11
C GLY A 730 -3.90 -9.33 9.31
N ALA A 731 -2.86 -10.15 9.19
CA ALA A 731 -2.95 -11.59 9.47
C ALA A 731 -3.42 -11.85 10.91
N LEU A 732 -2.85 -11.14 11.91
CA LEU A 732 -3.25 -11.24 13.31
C LEU A 732 -4.72 -10.86 13.53
N TYR A 733 -5.17 -9.76 12.93
CA TYR A 733 -6.54 -9.28 13.05
C TYR A 733 -7.56 -10.25 12.41
N LYS A 734 -7.24 -10.77 11.22
CA LYS A 734 -8.16 -11.63 10.48
C LYS A 734 -8.21 -13.06 11.03
N SER A 735 -7.10 -13.63 11.48
CA SER A 735 -7.02 -15.04 11.89
C SER A 735 -7.87 -15.41 13.11
N GLY A 736 -8.25 -14.45 13.95
CA GLY A 736 -8.95 -14.75 15.20
C GLY A 736 -8.05 -15.36 16.27
N ALA A 737 -6.73 -15.21 16.14
CA ALA A 737 -5.74 -15.73 17.08
C ALA A 737 -5.82 -15.13 18.51
N LEU A 738 -6.60 -14.07 18.70
CA LEU A 738 -6.74 -13.35 19.97
C LEU A 738 -8.21 -13.10 20.29
N ASP A 739 -8.48 -13.12 21.60
CA ASP A 739 -9.80 -12.84 22.15
C ASP A 739 -10.15 -11.36 21.98
N ARG A 740 -11.41 -11.09 21.62
CA ARG A 740 -12.02 -9.77 21.82
C ARG A 740 -12.35 -9.58 23.30
N ALA A 741 -12.61 -8.34 23.73
CA ALA A 741 -13.11 -8.12 25.08
C ALA A 741 -14.47 -8.80 25.32
N GLU A 742 -14.58 -9.60 26.40
CA GLU A 742 -15.80 -10.34 26.73
C GLU A 742 -16.89 -9.45 27.33
N ALA A 743 -16.52 -8.52 28.20
CA ALA A 743 -17.45 -7.65 28.95
C ALA A 743 -17.01 -6.18 28.88
N PRO A 744 -17.20 -5.52 27.72
CA PRO A 744 -16.72 -4.15 27.54
C PRO A 744 -17.47 -3.16 28.42
N LEU A 745 -16.73 -2.14 28.86
CA LEU A 745 -17.23 -1.08 29.70
C LEU A 745 -18.26 -0.24 28.94
N ALA A 746 -19.30 0.23 29.62
CA ALA A 746 -20.29 1.12 29.04
C ALA A 746 -20.05 2.57 29.50
N LEU A 747 -19.83 3.47 28.55
CA LEU A 747 -19.81 4.92 28.76
C LEU A 747 -21.02 5.52 28.03
N ILE A 748 -21.84 6.28 28.75
CA ILE A 748 -23.03 6.92 28.16
C ILE A 748 -22.91 8.43 28.31
N TYR A 749 -22.68 9.14 27.20
CA TYR A 749 -22.68 10.60 27.20
C TYR A 749 -24.11 11.14 27.29
N GLY A 750 -24.36 12.01 28.28
CA GLY A 750 -25.64 12.64 28.54
C GLY A 750 -25.76 14.04 27.92
N ALA A 751 -26.87 14.72 28.21
CA ALA A 751 -27.13 16.09 27.80
C ALA A 751 -26.01 17.07 28.24
N ASP A 752 -25.38 16.82 29.40
CA ASP A 752 -24.24 17.57 29.90
C ASP A 752 -23.05 17.61 28.92
N ALA A 753 -22.75 16.50 28.24
CA ALA A 753 -21.70 16.44 27.23
C ALA A 753 -22.19 16.78 25.80
N LEU A 754 -23.49 16.56 25.55
CA LEU A 754 -24.07 16.68 24.21
C LEU A 754 -24.61 18.06 23.87
N LEU A 755 -24.90 18.91 24.87
CA LEU A 755 -25.65 20.16 24.69
C LEU A 755 -25.06 21.41 25.36
N GLU A 756 -24.23 21.26 26.40
CA GLU A 756 -23.78 22.39 27.24
C GLU A 756 -22.75 23.30 26.58
N GLY A 757 -22.05 22.82 25.54
CA GLY A 757 -20.96 23.54 24.90
C GLY A 757 -19.68 23.59 25.74
N GLY A 758 -18.72 24.44 25.35
CA GLY A 758 -17.49 24.69 26.11
C GLY A 758 -16.58 23.46 26.29
N GLU A 759 -15.94 23.35 27.46
CA GLU A 759 -15.05 22.23 27.79
C GLU A 759 -15.80 20.89 27.86
N GLN A 760 -17.06 20.91 28.31
CA GLN A 760 -17.92 19.73 28.46
C GLN A 760 -18.26 19.07 27.11
N ALA A 761 -18.14 19.81 26.01
CA ALA A 761 -18.33 19.27 24.66
C ALA A 761 -17.13 18.43 24.17
N ASN A 762 -16.05 18.34 24.93
CA ASN A 762 -14.90 17.50 24.63
C ASN A 762 -14.77 16.37 25.65
N ILE A 763 -13.99 15.33 25.33
CA ILE A 763 -13.69 14.27 26.30
C ILE A 763 -13.11 14.89 27.58
N ASP A 764 -13.61 14.43 28.73
CA ASP A 764 -13.07 14.81 30.03
C ASP A 764 -11.62 14.30 30.18
N LEU A 765 -10.68 15.23 30.05
CA LEU A 765 -9.25 14.94 30.16
C LEU A 765 -8.83 14.56 31.60
N LYS A 766 -9.64 14.83 32.63
CA LYS A 766 -9.30 14.49 34.02
C LYS A 766 -9.27 13.00 34.28
N HIS A 767 -10.13 12.24 33.60
CA HIS A 767 -10.28 10.79 33.76
C HIS A 767 -9.75 9.98 32.57
N ILE A 768 -9.06 10.66 31.63
CA ILE A 768 -8.63 10.06 30.36
C ILE A 768 -7.67 8.88 30.57
N THR A 769 -6.83 8.97 31.62
CA THR A 769 -5.82 7.95 31.90
C THR A 769 -6.49 6.67 32.38
N GLU A 770 -7.38 6.75 33.37
CA GLU A 770 -8.10 5.59 33.88
C GLU A 770 -9.06 5.02 32.84
N LEU A 771 -9.76 5.87 32.08
CA LEU A 771 -10.65 5.43 31.01
C LEU A 771 -9.86 4.67 29.94
N ARG A 772 -8.71 5.19 29.51
CA ARG A 772 -7.87 4.55 28.51
C ARG A 772 -7.31 3.22 29.01
N ARG A 773 -6.77 3.18 30.23
CA ARG A 773 -6.29 1.94 30.84
C ARG A 773 -7.37 0.87 30.80
N SER A 774 -8.57 1.22 31.28
CA SER A 774 -9.71 0.32 31.34
C SER A 774 -10.18 -0.11 29.95
N SER A 775 -10.17 0.80 28.97
CA SER A 775 -10.51 0.54 27.56
C SER A 775 -9.57 -0.49 26.93
N TRP A 776 -8.25 -0.37 27.14
CA TRP A 776 -7.28 -1.34 26.61
C TRP A 776 -7.27 -2.66 27.36
N GLN A 777 -7.75 -2.70 28.60
CA GLN A 777 -7.84 -3.94 29.38
C GLN A 777 -9.10 -4.74 29.08
N GLN A 778 -10.25 -4.07 28.94
CA GLN A 778 -11.57 -4.70 28.92
C GLN A 778 -12.44 -4.25 27.75
N GLY A 779 -11.97 -3.37 26.86
CA GLY A 779 -12.80 -2.78 25.81
C GLY A 779 -13.77 -1.71 26.32
N LEU A 780 -14.29 -0.89 25.41
CA LEU A 780 -15.24 0.19 25.70
C LEU A 780 -16.41 0.17 24.69
N ARG A 781 -17.59 0.57 25.14
CA ARG A 781 -18.78 0.82 24.32
C ARG A 781 -19.36 2.17 24.71
N VAL A 782 -19.41 3.07 23.74
CA VAL A 782 -19.90 4.43 23.87
C VAL A 782 -21.31 4.51 23.31
N SER A 783 -22.22 5.12 24.06
CA SER A 783 -23.55 5.49 23.59
C SER A 783 -23.84 6.95 23.93
N TYR A 784 -24.77 7.54 23.17
CA TYR A 784 -25.14 8.95 23.31
C TYR A 784 -26.63 9.02 23.63
N ASP A 785 -26.97 9.56 24.80
CA ASP A 785 -28.35 9.65 25.28
C ASP A 785 -28.67 11.07 25.72
N ILE A 786 -29.23 11.83 24.78
CA ILE A 786 -29.62 13.24 24.97
C ILE A 786 -30.75 13.42 25.98
N THR A 787 -31.46 12.35 26.35
CA THR A 787 -32.57 12.41 27.33
C THR A 787 -32.06 12.29 28.76
N ARG A 788 -30.89 11.69 28.95
CA ARG A 788 -30.21 11.61 30.25
C ARG A 788 -29.55 12.95 30.55
N HIS A 789 -29.76 13.46 31.76
CA HIS A 789 -29.18 14.76 32.15
C HIS A 789 -27.65 14.72 32.27
N GLN A 790 -27.08 13.63 32.79
CA GLN A 790 -25.63 13.52 33.08
C GLN A 790 -24.98 12.33 32.38
N THR A 791 -23.69 12.46 32.09
CA THR A 791 -22.85 11.40 31.55
C THR A 791 -22.64 10.31 32.60
N LEU A 792 -22.91 9.06 32.20
CA LEU A 792 -22.72 7.88 33.04
C LEU A 792 -21.37 7.24 32.74
N TRP A 793 -20.45 7.36 33.68
CA TRP A 793 -19.11 6.79 33.61
C TRP A 793 -19.07 5.34 34.10
N PRO A 794 -18.31 4.45 33.44
CA PRO A 794 -18.06 3.11 33.96
C PRO A 794 -17.14 3.16 35.17
N LYS A 795 -17.06 2.05 35.93
CA LYS A 795 -16.04 1.88 36.95
C LYS A 795 -14.67 1.73 36.29
N LEU A 796 -13.76 2.67 36.58
CA LEU A 796 -12.44 2.72 35.96
C LEU A 796 -11.37 2.06 36.83
N ASP A 797 -10.39 1.43 36.18
CA ASP A 797 -9.15 0.99 36.80
C ASP A 797 -8.26 2.21 37.10
N LYS A 798 -7.95 2.40 38.38
CA LYS A 798 -7.11 3.49 38.90
C LYS A 798 -5.66 3.04 39.12
N SER A 799 -5.29 1.83 38.70
CA SER A 799 -3.92 1.33 38.82
C SER A 799 -2.95 2.23 38.07
N THR A 800 -1.85 2.56 38.73
CA THR A 800 -0.73 3.33 38.19
C THR A 800 0.38 2.42 37.64
N GLU A 801 0.16 1.10 37.65
CA GLU A 801 1.13 0.13 37.15
C GLU A 801 1.44 0.37 35.67
N ARG A 802 2.74 0.34 35.35
CA ARG A 802 3.23 0.51 33.98
C ARG A 802 3.30 -0.80 33.20
N ILE A 803 2.35 -1.69 33.50
CA ILE A 803 2.11 -2.95 32.81
C ILE A 803 0.59 -3.10 32.68
N LEU A 804 0.15 -3.64 31.55
CA LEU A 804 -1.26 -3.91 31.26
C LEU A 804 -1.39 -5.23 30.54
N GLN A 805 -2.33 -6.05 31.01
CA GLN A 805 -2.73 -7.28 30.37
C GLN A 805 -4.04 -7.04 29.61
N MET A 806 -4.02 -7.29 28.30
CA MET A 806 -5.18 -7.23 27.42
C MET A 806 -5.57 -8.65 27.03
N GLY A 807 -6.77 -9.06 27.45
CA GLY A 807 -7.23 -10.44 27.29
C GLY A 807 -6.24 -11.46 27.85
N SER A 808 -6.32 -12.69 27.34
CA SER A 808 -5.55 -13.83 27.87
C SER A 808 -4.07 -13.81 27.49
N PHE A 809 -3.70 -13.12 26.39
CA PHE A 809 -2.42 -13.38 25.72
C PHE A 809 -1.55 -12.15 25.44
N THR A 810 -2.06 -10.92 25.63
CA THR A 810 -1.32 -9.70 25.26
C THR A 810 -0.88 -8.90 26.47
N THR A 811 0.43 -8.66 26.59
CA THR A 811 1.02 -7.84 27.64
C THR A 811 1.67 -6.59 27.04
N PHE A 812 1.28 -5.43 27.54
CA PHE A 812 1.96 -4.15 27.32
C PHE A 812 2.83 -3.85 28.54
N ASN A 813 4.12 -3.59 28.35
CA ASN A 813 5.03 -3.20 29.43
C ASN A 813 5.76 -1.90 29.05
N TRP A 814 5.64 -0.89 29.91
CA TRP A 814 6.32 0.40 29.79
C TRP A 814 6.97 0.87 31.10
N GLN A 815 7.34 -0.09 31.96
CA GLN A 815 7.99 0.20 33.23
C GLN A 815 9.31 0.94 33.05
N ASN A 816 10.10 0.52 32.06
CA ASN A 816 11.38 1.13 31.72
C ASN A 816 11.39 1.53 30.25
N HIS A 817 11.69 2.81 30.01
CA HIS A 817 11.69 3.45 28.69
C HIS A 817 12.46 2.64 27.63
N ASN A 818 13.63 2.10 27.98
CA ASN A 818 14.51 1.37 27.05
C ASN A 818 14.29 -0.15 27.08
N GLN A 819 13.25 -0.63 27.76
CA GLN A 819 12.87 -2.04 27.84
C GLN A 819 11.38 -2.24 27.56
N SER A 820 10.72 -1.22 27.03
CA SER A 820 9.28 -1.24 26.80
C SER A 820 8.92 -2.12 25.60
N PHE A 821 7.83 -2.87 25.70
CA PHE A 821 7.39 -3.79 24.66
C PHE A 821 5.89 -4.08 24.71
N VAL A 822 5.38 -4.58 23.58
CA VAL A 822 4.16 -5.38 23.51
C VAL A 822 4.53 -6.82 23.17
N LYS A 823 4.00 -7.77 23.93
CA LYS A 823 4.22 -9.20 23.73
C LYS A 823 2.88 -9.92 23.65
N ILE A 824 2.77 -10.83 22.70
CA ILE A 824 1.62 -11.70 22.47
C ILE A 824 2.11 -13.14 22.50
N ASP A 825 1.56 -13.95 23.39
CA ASP A 825 1.90 -15.38 23.53
C ASP A 825 0.64 -16.25 23.49
N ALA A 826 -0.02 -16.24 22.32
CA ALA A 826 -1.21 -17.05 22.05
C ALA A 826 -0.85 -18.36 21.34
N PRO A 827 -1.68 -19.42 21.40
CA PRO A 827 -1.43 -20.67 20.68
C PRO A 827 -1.19 -20.47 19.17
N ALA A 828 -1.94 -19.57 18.55
CA ALA A 828 -1.88 -19.26 17.12
C ALA A 828 -0.94 -18.08 16.76
N ALA A 829 -0.39 -17.36 17.75
CA ALA A 829 0.44 -16.19 17.48
C ALA A 829 1.51 -15.93 18.55
N LYS A 830 2.76 -15.76 18.11
CA LYS A 830 3.87 -15.22 18.91
C LYS A 830 4.29 -13.88 18.33
N VAL A 831 4.08 -12.79 19.07
CA VAL A 831 4.44 -11.45 18.62
C VAL A 831 5.23 -10.73 19.71
N TYR A 832 6.31 -10.06 19.31
CA TYR A 832 7.05 -9.15 20.16
C TYR A 832 7.36 -7.89 19.36
N CYS A 833 6.98 -6.72 19.88
CA CYS A 833 7.36 -5.43 19.32
C CYS A 833 7.86 -4.53 20.44
N GLY A 834 9.15 -4.19 20.42
CA GLY A 834 9.74 -3.39 21.49
C GLY A 834 11.25 -3.36 21.52
N PHE A 835 11.77 -2.83 22.63
CA PHE A 835 13.20 -2.68 22.87
C PHE A 835 13.83 -3.99 23.37
N ILE A 836 14.91 -4.40 22.72
CA ILE A 836 15.63 -5.64 22.97
C ILE A 836 16.85 -5.33 23.86
N THR A 837 16.82 -5.77 25.12
CA THR A 837 17.94 -5.63 26.05
C THR A 837 18.79 -6.88 26.19
N LYS A 838 18.21 -8.04 25.88
CA LYS A 838 18.90 -9.32 25.76
C LYS A 838 18.63 -9.82 24.33
N PRO A 839 19.60 -10.46 23.65
CA PRO A 839 19.43 -10.93 22.27
C PRO A 839 18.50 -12.17 22.18
N THR A 840 17.54 -12.29 23.09
CA THR A 840 16.62 -13.41 23.25
C THR A 840 15.23 -12.91 23.65
N VAL A 841 14.20 -13.43 22.98
CA VAL A 841 12.78 -13.31 23.36
C VAL A 841 12.23 -14.71 23.55
N VAL A 842 11.65 -14.98 24.72
CA VAL A 842 11.10 -16.30 25.09
C VAL A 842 9.57 -16.25 25.12
N PHE A 843 8.93 -17.19 24.44
CA PHE A 843 7.51 -17.52 24.52
C PHE A 843 7.35 -18.94 25.07
N LYS A 844 6.13 -19.37 25.41
CA LYS A 844 5.88 -20.69 26.06
C LYS A 844 6.55 -21.88 25.33
N ASN A 845 6.39 -21.97 24.00
CA ASN A 845 6.91 -23.07 23.16
C ASN A 845 7.75 -22.55 21.98
N THR A 846 8.34 -21.36 22.12
CA THR A 846 9.12 -20.75 21.04
C THR A 846 10.14 -19.81 21.64
N THR A 847 11.39 -19.95 21.22
CA THR A 847 12.47 -19.04 21.64
C THR A 847 13.08 -18.41 20.41
N VAL A 848 13.23 -17.10 20.43
CA VAL A 848 13.93 -16.35 19.38
C VAL A 848 15.24 -15.84 19.97
N THR A 849 16.37 -16.26 19.42
CA THR A 849 17.72 -15.85 19.85
C THR A 849 18.48 -15.13 18.74
N GLY A 850 19.68 -14.62 19.03
CA GLY A 850 20.56 -14.00 18.03
C GLY A 850 20.12 -12.61 17.57
N ILE A 851 19.16 -12.00 18.25
CA ILE A 851 18.56 -10.71 17.84
C ILE A 851 19.63 -9.61 17.89
N ASN A 852 19.98 -9.07 16.72
CA ASN A 852 21.11 -8.15 16.53
C ASN A 852 20.73 -6.66 16.45
N ARG A 853 19.56 -6.29 16.99
CA ARG A 853 19.07 -4.90 17.04
C ARG A 853 18.48 -4.60 18.42
N ASN A 854 18.57 -3.33 18.81
CA ASN A 854 18.03 -2.83 20.08
C ASN A 854 16.52 -2.56 20.04
N PHE A 855 15.92 -2.61 18.85
CA PHE A 855 14.48 -2.55 18.64
C PHE A 855 14.10 -3.55 17.56
N ALA A 856 13.06 -4.35 17.80
CA ALA A 856 12.59 -5.36 16.87
C ALA A 856 11.07 -5.51 16.91
N SER A 857 10.48 -5.82 15.76
CA SER A 857 9.14 -6.38 15.66
C SER A 857 9.23 -7.76 15.02
N ILE A 858 8.91 -8.78 15.81
CA ILE A 858 8.92 -10.20 15.45
C ILE A 858 7.47 -10.67 15.51
N SER A 859 6.95 -11.23 14.42
CA SER A 859 5.60 -11.81 14.39
C SER A 859 5.66 -13.18 13.75
N ILE A 860 5.05 -14.17 14.41
CA ILE A 860 4.84 -15.54 13.95
C ILE A 860 3.34 -15.82 14.14
N ILE A 861 2.59 -15.93 13.05
CA ILE A 861 1.12 -15.93 13.07
C ILE A 861 0.59 -17.06 12.20
N ALA A 862 -0.20 -17.96 12.78
CA ALA A 862 -1.04 -18.89 12.04
C ALA A 862 -2.16 -18.11 11.35
N GLU A 863 -2.18 -18.11 10.01
CA GLU A 863 -3.16 -17.34 9.24
C GLU A 863 -4.57 -17.95 9.29
N ASP A 864 -4.67 -19.24 9.64
CA ASP A 864 -5.92 -19.98 9.85
C ASP A 864 -6.46 -19.94 11.29
N GLY A 865 -5.77 -19.25 12.20
CA GLY A 865 -6.18 -19.11 13.61
C GLY A 865 -5.96 -20.35 14.47
N LEU A 866 -5.43 -21.44 13.91
CA LEU A 866 -5.13 -22.66 14.65
C LEU A 866 -3.82 -22.53 15.43
N PRO A 867 -3.61 -23.34 16.49
CA PRO A 867 -2.31 -23.44 17.15
C PRO A 867 -1.16 -23.67 16.15
N LEU A 868 0.03 -23.11 16.41
CA LEU A 868 1.15 -23.16 15.46
C LEU A 868 1.57 -24.58 15.04
N ASP A 869 1.37 -25.59 15.88
CA ASP A 869 1.65 -27.00 15.59
C ASP A 869 0.57 -27.67 14.71
N GLN A 870 -0.61 -27.06 14.60
CA GLN A 870 -1.76 -27.56 13.83
C GLN A 870 -2.04 -26.73 12.56
N SER A 871 -1.48 -25.52 12.50
CA SER A 871 -1.70 -24.61 11.38
C SER A 871 -1.09 -25.12 10.08
N LYS A 872 -1.80 -24.90 8.97
CA LYS A 872 -1.33 -25.23 7.61
C LYS A 872 -0.54 -24.10 6.96
N GLN A 873 -0.60 -22.91 7.55
CA GLN A 873 -0.05 -21.70 6.98
C GLN A 873 0.36 -20.74 8.09
N ILE A 874 1.66 -20.52 8.23
CA ILE A 874 2.22 -19.60 9.22
C ILE A 874 2.98 -18.48 8.50
N LEU A 875 2.68 -17.25 8.85
CA LEU A 875 3.38 -16.05 8.41
C LEU A 875 4.42 -15.64 9.47
N ILE A 876 5.65 -15.39 9.03
CA ILE A 876 6.68 -14.77 9.85
C ILE A 876 7.14 -13.44 9.24
N THR A 877 7.23 -12.39 10.07
CA THR A 877 7.86 -11.11 9.72
C THR A 877 8.90 -10.71 10.77
N LEU A 878 10.06 -10.25 10.30
CA LEU A 878 11.22 -9.92 11.13
C LEU A 878 11.70 -8.51 10.81
N LEU A 879 11.31 -7.53 11.62
CA LEU A 879 11.34 -6.13 11.23
C LEU A 879 12.18 -5.29 12.19
N GLY A 880 13.14 -4.54 11.64
CA GLY A 880 13.79 -3.42 12.32
C GLY A 880 13.19 -2.10 11.85
N ASN A 881 13.96 -1.34 11.07
CA ASN A 881 13.58 -0.02 10.57
C ASN A 881 14.00 0.17 9.10
N SER A 882 13.42 1.15 8.41
CA SER A 882 13.78 1.58 7.05
C SER A 882 13.88 3.12 6.96
N GLN A 883 14.86 3.62 6.22
CA GLN A 883 15.01 5.05 5.90
C GLN A 883 15.78 5.27 4.59
N ASN A 884 15.64 6.43 3.97
CA ASN A 884 16.52 6.81 2.86
C ASN A 884 17.96 6.96 3.37
N MET A 885 18.95 6.45 2.63
CA MET A 885 20.36 6.66 3.00
C MET A 885 20.70 8.15 2.97
N GLY A 886 21.48 8.61 3.95
CA GLY A 886 21.91 10.01 4.02
C GLY A 886 20.80 11.01 4.36
N LEU A 887 19.61 10.58 4.80
CA LEU A 887 18.54 11.46 5.28
C LEU A 887 19.09 12.49 6.30
N LYS A 888 18.91 13.79 6.04
CA LYS A 888 19.27 14.85 7.00
C LYS A 888 18.01 15.44 7.61
N PHE A 889 17.83 15.18 8.89
CA PHE A 889 16.69 15.64 9.68
C PHE A 889 17.17 16.56 10.82
N LYS A 890 16.60 17.76 10.91
CA LYS A 890 16.94 18.76 11.95
C LYS A 890 15.67 19.13 12.74
N PRO A 891 15.41 18.47 13.89
CA PRO A 891 14.22 18.77 14.69
C PRO A 891 14.12 20.25 15.06
N ASP A 892 15.23 20.91 15.45
CA ASP A 892 15.19 22.32 15.87
C ASP A 892 14.65 23.30 14.80
N ARG A 893 14.44 22.88 13.54
CA ARG A 893 13.74 23.69 12.51
C ARG A 893 12.21 23.65 12.62
N MET A 894 11.63 22.75 13.41
CA MET A 894 10.19 22.66 13.62
C MET A 894 9.70 23.87 14.42
N THR A 895 9.19 24.89 13.73
CA THR A 895 8.49 26.03 14.34
C THR A 895 6.98 25.80 14.43
N LYS A 896 6.46 24.83 13.67
CA LYS A 896 5.09 24.32 13.76
C LYS A 896 5.12 22.93 14.39
N LYS A 897 4.06 22.55 15.10
CA LYS A 897 3.91 21.17 15.61
C LYS A 897 3.57 20.20 14.46
N TRP A 898 3.78 18.90 14.69
CA TRP A 898 3.27 17.80 13.86
C TRP A 898 3.73 17.83 12.40
N ARG A 899 2.82 17.46 11.47
CA ARG A 899 3.09 17.32 10.04
C ARG A 899 3.66 18.58 9.39
N LEU A 900 3.24 19.77 9.85
CA LEU A 900 3.74 21.04 9.31
C LEU A 900 5.20 21.30 9.74
N GLY A 901 5.53 20.96 10.99
CA GLY A 901 6.91 21.00 11.47
C GLY A 901 7.81 20.01 10.74
N LEU A 902 7.31 18.81 10.44
CA LEU A 902 8.08 17.80 9.69
C LEU A 902 8.58 18.34 8.35
N VAL A 903 7.77 19.14 7.65
CA VAL A 903 8.17 19.80 6.40
C VAL A 903 9.38 20.70 6.56
N GLN A 904 9.50 21.37 7.71
CA GLN A 904 10.60 22.28 8.02
C GLN A 904 11.87 21.52 8.46
N ALA A 905 11.69 20.36 9.10
CA ALA A 905 12.77 19.58 9.69
C ALA A 905 13.49 18.65 8.71
N VAL A 906 12.84 18.23 7.61
CA VAL A 906 13.51 17.47 6.54
C VAL A 906 14.37 18.44 5.71
N VAL A 907 15.69 18.37 5.91
CA VAL A 907 16.67 19.23 5.23
C VAL A 907 17.13 18.61 3.92
N ASP A 908 17.34 17.30 3.94
CA ASP A 908 17.72 16.49 2.79
C ASP A 908 16.91 15.19 2.86
N LYS A 909 16.27 14.82 1.76
CA LYS A 909 15.43 13.61 1.68
C LYS A 909 16.25 12.33 1.62
N GLY A 910 17.58 12.42 1.43
CA GLY A 910 18.48 11.28 1.26
C GLY A 910 18.49 10.75 -0.18
N HIS A 911 19.18 9.63 -0.37
CA HIS A 911 19.39 8.98 -1.66
C HIS A 911 19.22 7.45 -1.57
N LEU A 912 19.25 6.76 -2.72
CA LEU A 912 19.22 5.31 -2.82
C LEU A 912 20.61 4.70 -2.58
N PRO A 913 20.70 3.39 -2.26
CA PRO A 913 19.59 2.50 -1.87
C PRO A 913 18.91 2.91 -0.56
N ILE A 914 17.76 2.29 -0.26
CA ILE A 914 17.09 2.44 1.04
C ILE A 914 17.91 1.68 2.10
N ASP A 915 18.15 2.33 3.24
CA ASP A 915 18.78 1.73 4.40
C ASP A 915 17.74 0.92 5.18
N ILE A 916 17.79 -0.41 5.05
CA ILE A 916 16.90 -1.34 5.74
C ILE A 916 17.68 -2.04 6.86
N LYS A 917 17.32 -1.75 8.10
CA LYS A 917 17.89 -2.38 9.31
C LYS A 917 17.26 -3.75 9.53
N ARG A 918 17.72 -4.74 8.77
CA ARG A 918 17.27 -6.15 8.86
C ARG A 918 17.66 -6.79 10.18
N LEU A 919 16.90 -7.79 10.61
CA LEU A 919 17.18 -8.60 11.80
C LEU A 919 17.95 -9.86 11.43
N ALA A 920 18.92 -10.25 12.25
CA ALA A 920 19.38 -11.64 12.33
C ALA A 920 18.68 -12.32 13.52
N VAL A 921 18.20 -13.54 13.33
CA VAL A 921 17.54 -14.33 14.39
C VAL A 921 17.70 -15.84 14.17
N HIS A 922 17.60 -16.60 15.26
CA HIS A 922 17.27 -18.02 15.24
C HIS A 922 15.94 -18.22 15.95
N ILE A 923 14.94 -18.76 15.24
CA ILE A 923 13.63 -19.10 15.81
C ILE A 923 13.65 -20.60 16.10
N GLN A 924 13.48 -20.97 17.36
CA GLN A 924 13.46 -22.36 17.79
C GLN A 924 12.10 -22.74 18.38
N GLY A 925 11.62 -23.93 18.01
CA GLY A 925 10.42 -24.54 18.59
C GLY A 925 10.02 -25.82 17.86
N ASP A 926 9.56 -26.82 18.61
CA ASP A 926 9.23 -28.16 18.08
C ASP A 926 8.21 -28.14 16.94
N TRP A 927 7.31 -27.14 16.93
CA TRP A 927 6.31 -26.95 15.89
C TRP A 927 6.89 -26.61 14.51
N LEU A 928 8.17 -26.23 14.43
CA LEU A 928 8.89 -26.00 13.16
C LEU A 928 9.23 -27.30 12.44
N LYS A 929 9.36 -28.41 13.16
CA LYS A 929 9.92 -29.65 12.63
C LYS A 929 9.18 -30.15 11.39
N ASP A 930 9.96 -30.38 10.33
CA ASP A 930 9.55 -30.85 9.01
C ASP A 930 8.65 -29.85 8.24
N ARG A 931 8.48 -28.61 8.70
CA ARG A 931 7.72 -27.59 7.96
C ARG A 931 8.55 -27.05 6.81
N LYS A 932 7.94 -26.88 5.65
CA LYS A 932 8.57 -26.20 4.52
C LYS A 932 8.50 -24.70 4.71
N PHE A 933 9.60 -23.99 4.49
CA PHE A 933 9.64 -22.54 4.53
C PHE A 933 9.98 -21.95 3.16
N GLU A 934 9.44 -20.76 2.87
CA GLU A 934 9.83 -19.91 1.75
C GLU A 934 10.12 -18.50 2.28
N MET A 935 11.31 -17.97 2.00
CA MET A 935 11.68 -16.59 2.29
C MET A 935 11.49 -15.75 1.04
N VAL A 936 10.64 -14.73 1.15
CA VAL A 936 10.23 -13.86 0.06
C VAL A 936 10.89 -12.50 0.22
N ASN A 937 11.44 -11.94 -0.86
CA ASN A 937 12.02 -10.61 -0.87
C ASN A 937 10.99 -9.52 -1.25
N PHE A 938 11.36 -8.24 -1.19
CA PHE A 938 10.44 -7.14 -1.50
C PHE A 938 10.02 -7.04 -2.98
N LYS A 939 10.75 -7.74 -3.86
CA LYS A 939 10.40 -7.93 -5.28
C LYS A 939 9.38 -9.06 -5.47
N HIS A 940 9.00 -9.73 -4.37
CA HIS A 940 8.09 -10.88 -4.32
C HIS A 940 8.66 -12.15 -4.95
N GLU A 941 9.99 -12.30 -4.90
CA GLU A 941 10.69 -13.50 -5.34
C GLU A 941 11.01 -14.38 -4.12
N ILE A 942 10.79 -15.69 -4.24
CA ILE A 942 11.33 -16.67 -3.29
C ILE A 942 12.84 -16.74 -3.56
N PHE A 943 13.65 -16.26 -2.62
CA PHE A 943 15.11 -16.30 -2.77
C PHE A 943 15.76 -17.43 -1.97
N LYS A 944 15.02 -18.00 -1.01
CA LYS A 944 15.46 -19.13 -0.19
C LYS A 944 14.25 -19.96 0.21
N SER A 945 14.35 -21.27 0.12
CA SER A 945 13.34 -22.20 0.63
C SER A 945 14.01 -23.46 1.17
N GLY A 946 13.29 -24.24 1.94
CA GLY A 946 13.80 -25.47 2.53
C GLY A 946 12.82 -26.10 3.49
N THR A 947 13.31 -27.06 4.27
CA THR A 947 12.56 -27.69 5.36
C THR A 947 13.21 -27.29 6.67
N CYS A 948 12.39 -26.93 7.65
CA CYS A 948 12.84 -26.65 9.00
C CYS A 948 13.12 -27.95 9.75
N ASP A 949 14.23 -27.97 10.48
CA ASP A 949 14.38 -28.86 11.64
C ASP A 949 13.58 -28.24 12.80
N ASP A 950 14.14 -28.16 14.00
CA ASP A 950 13.55 -27.42 15.13
C ASP A 950 13.97 -25.93 15.17
N VAL A 951 14.83 -25.49 14.25
CA VAL A 951 15.35 -24.11 14.17
C VAL A 951 15.22 -23.53 12.75
N LEU A 952 14.75 -22.28 12.66
CA LEU A 952 14.79 -21.46 11.45
C LEU A 952 15.77 -20.28 11.66
N ALA A 953 16.85 -20.27 10.88
CA ALA A 953 17.89 -19.24 10.92
C ALA A 953 17.70 -18.19 9.83
N VAL A 954 17.80 -16.91 10.19
CA VAL A 954 17.73 -15.77 9.28
C VAL A 954 18.93 -14.85 9.53
N SER A 955 19.69 -14.54 8.49
CA SER A 955 20.82 -13.60 8.54
C SER A 955 20.35 -12.16 8.34
N ALA A 956 21.12 -11.19 8.85
CA ALA A 956 20.89 -9.78 8.57
C ALA A 956 21.12 -9.40 7.09
N ASP A 957 21.83 -10.24 6.34
CA ASP A 957 22.06 -10.04 4.91
C ASP A 957 20.93 -10.62 4.04
N ASP A 958 20.07 -11.47 4.61
CA ASP A 958 18.95 -12.06 3.88
C ASP A 958 17.89 -10.98 3.57
N PRO A 959 17.50 -10.75 2.31
CA PRO A 959 16.55 -9.71 1.93
C PRO A 959 15.09 -10.06 2.26
N VAL A 960 14.83 -10.62 3.45
CA VAL A 960 13.51 -11.08 3.91
C VAL A 960 12.54 -9.91 4.01
N PHE A 961 11.49 -9.97 3.21
CA PHE A 961 10.28 -9.16 3.37
C PHE A 961 9.27 -9.88 4.26
N PHE A 962 9.04 -11.16 4.01
CA PHE A 962 8.31 -12.07 4.91
C PHE A 962 8.73 -13.53 4.64
N ILE A 963 8.34 -14.43 5.53
CA ILE A 963 8.55 -15.88 5.40
C ILE A 963 7.19 -16.56 5.55
N THR A 964 6.92 -17.55 4.71
CA THR A 964 5.77 -18.45 4.85
C THR A 964 6.24 -19.82 5.29
N LEU A 965 5.48 -20.49 6.15
CA LEU A 965 5.66 -21.90 6.46
C LEU A 965 4.39 -22.69 6.12
N GLY A 966 4.56 -23.77 5.35
CA GLY A 966 3.53 -24.75 5.04
C GLY A 966 3.49 -25.92 6.03
N ASP A 967 2.52 -26.81 5.85
CA ASP A 967 2.52 -28.13 6.49
C ASP A 967 3.49 -29.10 5.79
N LYS A 968 3.63 -30.31 6.35
CA LYS A 968 4.57 -31.35 5.88
C LYS A 968 4.20 -31.92 4.50
N ASP A 969 2.91 -31.85 4.15
CA ASP A 969 2.32 -32.48 2.97
C ASP A 969 2.18 -31.51 1.76
N ARG A 970 2.46 -30.21 1.96
CA ARG A 970 2.35 -29.16 0.93
C ARG A 970 3.53 -29.04 -0.01
#